data_AF-A0A0N7HYV3-F1
#
_entry.id   AF-A0A0N7HYV3-F1
#
_cell.length_a   1.000
_cell.length_b   1.000
_cell.length_c   1.000
_cell.angle_alpha   90.00
_cell.angle_beta   90.00
_cell.angle_gamma   90.00
#
_symmetry.space_group_name_H-M   'P 1'
#
loop_
_entity.id
_entity.type
_entity.pdbx_description
1 polymer ?
#
loop_
_entity_poly.entity_id
_entity_poly.type
_entity_poly.pdbx_seq_one_letter_code
_entity_poly.pdbx_strand_id
1 'polypeptide(L)'
;MLSNNALNAKSLKHLDDVKKLSLKKSHEDFTEESIRVEYLEVGKDNSKYIRLTQQKVFMTEQSKITNFSNESYRVVISEIFRDDYTEVNGELEYLGEGSSCVTLRIIFPLSGEKWIWYRGFQDAEVMNKDSVYLDVKDISTILPPDGAFNINKSSNGGYGDPVGQGLMSFYPLAAISINNKGEGLGVDMALPLIYRLSAEKNKGLIAEFDFATSPLTDKFTNRAFFKLSRFNFKPDWGLRAALKTYYAIYSESFKKRVVNEGVWLPFTPLRSIKNWEDFGFSYHELSWSSFDEKDGEKIPSITSDKDTGVLSFQYTEPWDVQLPILTKEIDYDTLVSNTLIPKEHKNYLDNSATFDKNGLLQTRRLETPWFNSGWAVSITTNCDPDLEGVNRYQYVKQTEITPAIKMNVDGVYFDSMEWNWHHDLNYRKEHFKYTDYPLSFSKNVKRPAIWNFTSEFELMKKIAEEMHSQGKLVMGNGHGWNPFAASNLDLFGAELSWYSTGDHGTEALDFKRAISFQKPIVFLLNEGLNDKAFTDFPFKGYEIYFEKLLAYGFFPSFFSTDASSDPYWMDDKKVENGRPFFKKYIPIIKQISGAGWEPVTHAVSNLESIRIERFGTANNLYFTIRNNGNIDEKCSIILNQSELEIVDGFSALELINNQEITVKNNVLFIDIPANRTQVIKID
;
A
#
# COMPACT_ATOMS: atom_id res chain seq x y z
N MET A 1 18.30 73.69 4.73
CA MET A 1 19.46 74.41 5.31
C MET A 1 20.69 73.55 5.12
N LEU A 2 21.73 74.13 4.50
CA LEU A 2 23.18 73.87 4.67
C LEU A 2 23.66 72.40 4.64
N SER A 3 24.30 71.95 3.55
CA SER A 3 25.77 71.82 3.36
C SER A 3 26.41 70.77 4.30
N ASN A 4 27.27 69.83 3.93
CA ASN A 4 28.32 69.81 2.91
C ASN A 4 28.93 68.38 2.92
N ASN A 5 29.32 67.84 1.76
CA ASN A 5 30.68 67.31 1.48
C ASN A 5 30.68 66.22 0.41
N ALA A 6 31.51 66.49 -0.59
CA ALA A 6 31.94 65.60 -1.65
C ALA A 6 32.94 64.54 -1.15
N LEU A 7 32.93 63.35 -1.77
CA LEU A 7 34.12 62.74 -2.38
C LEU A 7 33.78 61.40 -3.07
N ASN A 8 34.39 61.24 -4.25
CA ASN A 8 34.74 60.02 -4.97
C ASN A 8 33.68 59.25 -5.79
N ALA A 9 33.54 59.71 -7.04
CA ALA A 9 33.26 58.88 -8.20
C ALA A 9 34.55 58.22 -8.71
N LYS A 10 34.70 56.90 -8.53
CA LYS A 10 35.56 55.98 -9.32
C LYS A 10 35.31 54.54 -8.87
N SER A 11 34.46 53.81 -9.59
CA SER A 11 34.54 52.34 -9.86
C SER A 11 33.20 51.76 -10.34
N LEU A 12 32.69 52.28 -11.46
CA LEU A 12 31.78 51.52 -12.33
C LEU A 12 32.64 50.65 -13.24
N LYS A 13 33.10 49.50 -12.73
CA LYS A 13 33.69 48.36 -13.46
C LYS A 13 34.02 47.23 -12.47
N HIS A 14 33.04 46.37 -12.20
CA HIS A 14 33.22 44.94 -11.84
C HIS A 14 31.87 44.28 -11.50
N LEU A 15 30.90 44.40 -12.42
CA LEU A 15 29.59 43.74 -12.29
C LEU A 15 29.21 42.89 -13.52
N ASP A 16 30.19 42.56 -14.38
CA ASP A 16 29.99 41.74 -15.58
C ASP A 16 30.65 40.34 -15.56
N ASP A 17 31.33 39.95 -14.47
CA ASP A 17 32.09 38.67 -14.42
C ASP A 17 31.52 37.58 -13.47
N VAL A 18 30.29 37.72 -12.97
CA VAL A 18 29.65 36.66 -12.13
C VAL A 18 28.34 36.11 -12.75
N LYS A 19 28.03 36.47 -14.00
CA LYS A 19 26.87 35.95 -14.76
C LYS A 19 27.23 35.12 -16.01
N LYS A 20 28.42 34.50 -16.03
CA LYS A 20 28.86 33.55 -17.07
C LYS A 20 29.49 32.27 -16.52
N LEU A 21 28.92 31.75 -15.42
CA LEU A 21 29.15 30.39 -14.94
C LEU A 21 27.80 29.66 -14.89
N SER A 22 27.07 29.67 -16.01
CA SER A 22 26.02 28.70 -16.29
C SER A 22 26.20 28.20 -17.73
N LEU A 23 26.08 26.88 -17.88
CA LEU A 23 25.87 26.17 -19.15
C LEU A 23 27.01 26.25 -20.17
N LYS A 24 28.15 25.67 -19.81
CA LYS A 24 28.89 24.81 -20.76
C LYS A 24 28.91 23.40 -20.18
N LYS A 25 27.82 22.64 -20.42
CA LYS A 25 27.94 21.17 -20.50
C LYS A 25 28.91 20.93 -21.64
N SER A 26 30.07 20.38 -21.34
CA SER A 26 30.96 19.86 -22.37
C SER A 26 30.16 18.86 -23.19
N HIS A 27 30.06 19.11 -24.50
CA HIS A 27 29.82 18.06 -25.47
C HIS A 27 31.10 17.22 -25.51
N GLU A 28 31.25 16.34 -24.53
CA GLU A 28 32.22 15.25 -24.50
C GLU A 28 31.45 13.95 -24.71
N ASP A 29 31.93 13.17 -25.67
CA ASP A 29 31.52 11.84 -26.11
C ASP A 29 30.51 11.08 -25.21
N PHE A 30 29.22 11.14 -25.57
CA PHE A 30 28.22 10.19 -25.09
C PHE A 30 28.37 8.86 -25.85
N THR A 31 29.37 8.06 -25.48
CA THR A 31 29.57 6.69 -25.98
C THR A 31 29.30 5.61 -24.93
N GLU A 32 28.58 5.91 -23.84
CA GLU A 32 27.97 4.90 -22.97
C GLU A 32 26.43 5.05 -22.96
N GLU A 33 25.72 3.96 -23.24
CA GLU A 33 24.26 3.90 -23.14
C GLU A 33 23.80 4.22 -21.72
N SER A 34 23.00 5.29 -21.53
CA SER A 34 22.47 5.71 -20.22
C SER A 34 21.41 4.76 -19.65
N ILE A 35 20.79 3.96 -20.52
CA ILE A 35 19.82 2.92 -20.19
C ILE A 35 20.07 1.76 -21.13
N ARG A 36 20.06 0.53 -20.60
CA ARG A 36 20.03 -0.69 -21.41
C ARG A 36 18.67 -1.35 -21.26
N VAL A 37 18.12 -1.84 -22.38
CA VAL A 37 16.84 -2.53 -22.40
C VAL A 37 17.06 -3.98 -22.83
N GLU A 38 16.59 -4.90 -22.00
CA GLU A 38 16.62 -6.33 -22.24
C GLU A 38 15.22 -6.91 -22.06
N TYR A 39 14.96 -8.08 -22.64
CA TYR A 39 13.73 -8.81 -22.38
C TYR A 39 13.98 -10.31 -22.29
N LEU A 40 13.14 -11.00 -21.55
CA LEU A 40 13.11 -12.45 -21.44
C LEU A 40 11.78 -12.95 -21.98
N GLU A 41 11.81 -13.80 -23.01
CA GLU A 41 10.59 -14.42 -23.53
C GLU A 41 10.18 -15.60 -22.67
N VAL A 42 8.92 -15.58 -22.25
CA VAL A 42 8.34 -16.60 -21.40
C VAL A 42 7.94 -17.78 -22.26
N GLY A 43 8.42 -18.97 -21.90
CA GLY A 43 8.04 -20.21 -22.58
C GLY A 43 8.99 -20.73 -23.65
N LYS A 44 10.11 -20.05 -23.92
CA LYS A 44 11.21 -20.60 -24.71
C LYS A 44 12.23 -21.27 -23.78
N ASP A 45 12.56 -22.54 -24.03
CA ASP A 45 13.54 -23.28 -23.23
C ASP A 45 14.93 -22.61 -23.31
N ASN A 46 15.63 -22.50 -22.18
CA ASN A 46 16.91 -21.79 -22.02
C ASN A 46 16.88 -20.26 -22.23
N SER A 47 15.74 -19.60 -22.03
CA SER A 47 15.64 -18.16 -22.25
C SER A 47 16.66 -17.38 -21.42
N LYS A 48 17.59 -16.74 -22.13
CA LYS A 48 18.48 -15.70 -21.60
C LYS A 48 17.86 -14.36 -21.94
N TYR A 49 18.22 -13.33 -21.18
CA TYR A 49 17.87 -11.97 -21.52
C TYR A 49 18.46 -11.59 -22.89
N ILE A 50 17.60 -11.08 -23.77
CA ILE A 50 17.94 -10.59 -25.10
C ILE A 50 17.98 -9.07 -25.04
N ARG A 51 19.12 -8.48 -25.40
CA ARG A 51 19.27 -7.01 -25.44
C ARG A 51 18.62 -6.45 -26.70
N LEU A 52 17.83 -5.39 -26.52
CA LEU A 52 17.32 -4.60 -27.64
C LEU A 52 18.37 -3.58 -28.09
N THR A 53 18.44 -3.36 -29.40
CA THR A 53 19.42 -2.42 -29.98
C THR A 53 18.82 -1.01 -29.94
N GLN A 54 19.59 -0.06 -29.43
CA GLN A 54 19.23 1.36 -29.50
C GLN A 54 19.23 1.82 -30.97
N GLN A 55 18.08 2.30 -31.45
CA GLN A 55 17.90 2.75 -32.83
C GLN A 55 18.02 4.27 -32.95
N LYS A 56 17.23 4.99 -32.14
CA LYS A 56 17.07 6.44 -32.27
C LYS A 56 16.92 7.11 -30.93
N VAL A 57 17.70 8.17 -30.71
CA VAL A 57 17.61 9.03 -29.52
C VAL A 57 17.18 10.42 -29.97
N PHE A 58 16.16 10.96 -29.31
CA PHE A 58 15.78 12.35 -29.39
C PHE A 58 16.02 13.00 -28.03
N MET A 59 16.72 14.13 -28.02
CA MET A 59 17.15 14.78 -26.79
C MET A 59 16.73 16.25 -26.83
N THR A 60 16.13 16.73 -25.75
CA THR A 60 15.88 18.15 -25.49
C THR A 60 16.50 18.50 -24.13
N GLU A 61 16.39 19.77 -23.71
CA GLU A 61 16.82 20.17 -22.36
C GLU A 61 15.97 19.52 -21.25
N GLN A 62 14.71 19.22 -21.54
CA GLN A 62 13.73 18.75 -20.55
C GLN A 62 13.43 17.24 -20.65
N SER A 63 13.85 16.59 -21.74
CA SER A 63 13.54 15.17 -21.95
C SER A 63 14.50 14.46 -22.89
N LYS A 64 14.56 13.14 -22.77
CA LYS A 64 15.22 12.22 -23.69
C LYS A 64 14.27 11.09 -24.05
N ILE A 65 14.07 10.85 -25.35
CA ILE A 65 13.26 9.74 -25.86
C ILE A 65 14.19 8.79 -26.63
N THR A 66 14.27 7.54 -26.18
CA THR A 66 15.11 6.52 -26.80
C THR A 66 14.26 5.37 -27.31
N ASN A 67 14.44 5.03 -28.59
CA ASN A 67 13.82 3.88 -29.23
C ASN A 67 14.80 2.71 -29.22
N PHE A 68 14.38 1.58 -28.68
CA PHE A 68 15.06 0.31 -28.73
C PHE A 68 14.23 -0.66 -29.55
N SER A 69 14.83 -1.45 -30.43
CA SER A 69 14.09 -2.49 -31.14
C SER A 69 14.95 -3.62 -31.66
N ASN A 70 14.27 -4.71 -32.01
CA ASN A 70 14.75 -5.77 -32.90
C ASN A 70 13.58 -6.19 -33.82
N GLU A 71 13.64 -7.38 -34.41
CA GLU A 71 12.57 -7.90 -35.29
C GLU A 71 11.25 -8.19 -34.55
N SER A 72 11.30 -8.45 -33.23
CA SER A 72 10.15 -8.90 -32.46
C SER A 72 9.52 -7.82 -31.58
N TYR A 73 10.30 -6.88 -31.06
CA TYR A 73 9.82 -5.87 -30.13
C TYR A 73 10.36 -4.48 -30.45
N ARG A 74 9.53 -3.48 -30.12
CA ARG A 74 9.92 -2.08 -30.01
C ARG A 74 9.66 -1.61 -28.58
N VAL A 75 10.62 -0.90 -28.00
CA VAL A 75 10.49 -0.26 -26.69
C VAL A 75 10.85 1.21 -26.82
N VAL A 76 9.96 2.09 -26.40
CA VAL A 76 10.19 3.53 -26.33
C VAL A 76 10.34 3.92 -24.87
N ILE A 77 11.49 4.50 -24.51
CA ILE A 77 11.76 5.03 -23.17
C ILE A 77 11.78 6.55 -23.25
N SER A 78 10.92 7.21 -22.47
CA SER A 78 10.88 8.66 -22.31
C SER A 78 11.36 9.04 -20.91
N GLU A 79 12.55 9.62 -20.82
CA GLU A 79 13.12 10.21 -19.61
C GLU A 79 12.75 11.70 -19.59
N ILE A 80 11.97 12.15 -18.61
CA ILE A 80 11.57 13.55 -18.42
C ILE A 80 12.30 14.08 -17.19
N PHE A 81 13.16 15.09 -17.38
CA PHE A 81 13.95 15.67 -16.31
C PHE A 81 13.13 16.68 -15.54
N ARG A 82 12.88 16.37 -14.26
CA ARG A 82 12.31 17.28 -13.27
C ARG A 82 13.44 17.84 -12.42
N ASP A 83 13.13 18.81 -11.58
CA ASP A 83 14.14 19.49 -10.75
C ASP A 83 14.87 18.50 -9.81
N ASP A 84 14.12 17.59 -9.17
CA ASP A 84 14.65 16.69 -8.14
C ASP A 84 14.69 15.21 -8.55
N TYR A 85 14.14 14.85 -9.71
CA TYR A 85 14.08 13.46 -10.18
C TYR A 85 13.93 13.38 -11.71
N THR A 86 14.11 12.17 -12.25
CA THR A 86 13.79 11.85 -13.65
C THR A 86 12.59 10.92 -13.67
N GLU A 87 11.52 11.33 -14.33
CA GLU A 87 10.39 10.45 -14.64
C GLU A 87 10.78 9.60 -15.86
N VAL A 88 10.62 8.28 -15.78
CA VAL A 88 10.96 7.35 -16.84
C VAL A 88 9.70 6.58 -17.23
N ASN A 89 9.19 6.86 -18.42
CA ASN A 89 7.99 6.23 -18.97
C ASN A 89 8.42 5.26 -20.08
N GLY A 90 7.93 4.03 -20.04
CA GLY A 90 8.24 3.03 -21.06
C GLY A 90 7.01 2.47 -21.72
N GLU A 91 7.09 2.26 -23.04
CA GLU A 91 6.07 1.58 -23.83
C GLU A 91 6.75 0.44 -24.61
N LEU A 92 6.31 -0.80 -24.36
CA LEU A 92 6.68 -2.00 -25.09
C LEU A 92 5.59 -2.29 -26.13
N GLU A 93 6.00 -2.64 -27.34
CA GLU A 93 5.13 -3.14 -28.40
C GLU A 93 5.69 -4.45 -28.96
N TYR A 94 4.82 -5.42 -29.15
CA TYR A 94 5.12 -6.64 -29.88
C TYR A 94 4.82 -6.45 -31.37
N LEU A 95 5.82 -6.67 -32.22
CA LEU A 95 5.76 -6.44 -33.67
C LEU A 95 5.33 -7.68 -34.47
N GLY A 96 5.26 -8.83 -33.81
CA GLY A 96 4.85 -10.09 -34.44
C GLY A 96 3.34 -10.30 -34.48
N GLU A 97 2.93 -11.46 -34.98
CA GLU A 97 1.53 -11.87 -34.99
C GLU A 97 1.10 -12.47 -33.64
N GLY A 98 -0.14 -12.20 -33.23
CA GLY A 98 -0.74 -12.76 -32.03
C GLY A 98 -0.25 -12.08 -30.75
N SER A 99 -0.18 -12.86 -29.68
CA SER A 99 0.15 -12.39 -28.33
C SER A 99 1.57 -12.76 -27.92
N SER A 100 2.15 -11.98 -27.00
CA SER A 100 3.45 -12.30 -26.40
C SER A 100 3.41 -12.19 -24.87
N CYS A 101 4.32 -12.89 -24.20
CA CYS A 101 4.56 -12.82 -22.76
C CYS A 101 6.06 -12.65 -22.52
N VAL A 102 6.44 -11.55 -21.87
CA VAL A 102 7.84 -11.18 -21.63
C VAL A 102 8.05 -10.58 -20.25
N THR A 103 9.24 -10.84 -19.69
CA THR A 103 9.78 -9.98 -18.63
C THR A 103 10.64 -8.92 -19.29
N LEU A 104 10.21 -7.66 -19.27
CA LEU A 104 10.99 -6.52 -19.74
C LEU A 104 11.93 -6.08 -18.62
N ARG A 105 13.21 -5.82 -18.94
CA ARG A 105 14.21 -5.35 -17.99
C ARG A 105 14.83 -4.05 -18.47
N ILE A 106 14.84 -3.05 -17.60
CA ILE A 106 15.47 -1.76 -17.79
C ILE A 106 16.63 -1.66 -16.80
N ILE A 107 17.84 -1.48 -17.32
CA ILE A 107 19.07 -1.35 -16.53
C ILE A 107 19.51 0.11 -16.61
N PHE A 108 19.80 0.70 -15.45
CA PHE A 108 20.34 2.04 -15.28
C PHE A 108 21.81 1.93 -14.86
N PRO A 109 22.77 2.04 -15.80
CA PRO A 109 24.17 1.91 -15.50
C PRO A 109 24.66 2.90 -14.45
N LEU A 110 25.29 2.35 -13.42
CA LEU A 110 25.90 3.08 -12.32
C LEU A 110 27.27 2.48 -12.01
N SER A 111 28.20 3.31 -11.55
CA SER A 111 29.55 2.90 -11.21
C SER A 111 30.03 3.52 -9.90
N GLY A 112 30.86 2.78 -9.18
CA GLY A 112 31.45 3.23 -7.91
C GLY A 112 32.06 2.09 -7.12
N GLU A 113 32.75 2.42 -6.04
CA GLU A 113 33.56 1.46 -5.28
C GLU A 113 32.77 0.84 -4.13
N LYS A 114 32.12 1.67 -3.33
CA LYS A 114 31.37 1.28 -2.14
C LYS A 114 29.89 1.35 -2.43
N TRP A 115 29.22 0.21 -2.35
CA TRP A 115 27.81 0.05 -2.61
C TRP A 115 27.12 -0.49 -1.39
N ILE A 116 25.98 0.09 -1.03
CA ILE A 116 25.13 -0.36 0.06
C ILE A 116 23.72 -0.52 -0.50
N TRP A 117 23.11 -1.69 -0.28
CA TRP A 117 21.69 -1.94 -0.49
C TRP A 117 20.95 -1.64 0.82
N TYR A 118 19.85 -0.88 0.75
CA TYR A 118 19.01 -0.63 1.92
C TYR A 118 17.80 -1.57 1.90
N ARG A 119 17.70 -2.41 2.93
CA ARG A 119 16.63 -3.38 3.12
C ARG A 119 15.70 -2.90 4.24
N GLY A 120 14.50 -2.47 3.89
CA GLY A 120 13.55 -1.96 4.88
C GLY A 120 14.08 -0.73 5.65
N PHE A 121 13.52 -0.49 6.84
CA PHE A 121 13.73 0.77 7.58
C PHE A 121 14.99 0.81 8.44
N GLN A 122 15.59 -0.33 8.75
CA GLN A 122 16.72 -0.45 9.68
C GLN A 122 17.91 -1.20 9.10
N ASP A 123 17.70 -2.07 8.11
CA ASP A 123 18.76 -2.94 7.60
C ASP A 123 19.43 -2.36 6.36
N ALA A 124 20.73 -2.62 6.27
CA ALA A 124 21.53 -2.28 5.11
C ALA A 124 22.64 -3.32 4.94
N GLU A 125 23.02 -3.60 3.71
CA GLU A 125 24.07 -4.56 3.42
C GLU A 125 25.06 -4.04 2.38
N VAL A 126 26.34 -4.34 2.58
CA VAL A 126 27.39 -3.99 1.60
C VAL A 126 27.24 -4.91 0.39
N MET A 127 27.16 -4.32 -0.79
CA MET A 127 26.96 -5.11 -2.00
C MET A 127 28.26 -5.74 -2.50
N ASN A 128 28.19 -7.05 -2.74
CA ASN A 128 29.25 -7.86 -3.33
C ASN A 128 29.15 -7.84 -4.87
N LYS A 129 30.29 -8.13 -5.50
CA LYS A 129 30.34 -8.29 -6.96
C LYS A 129 29.57 -9.55 -7.36
N ASP A 130 28.92 -9.50 -8.53
CA ASP A 130 28.23 -10.64 -9.16
C ASP A 130 27.04 -11.22 -8.35
N SER A 131 26.52 -10.45 -7.39
CA SER A 131 25.29 -10.76 -6.63
C SER A 131 24.17 -9.81 -7.02
N VAL A 132 22.93 -10.32 -7.01
CA VAL A 132 21.71 -9.53 -7.24
C VAL A 132 21.09 -9.22 -5.88
N TYR A 133 20.84 -7.94 -5.63
CA TYR A 133 20.22 -7.44 -4.42
C TYR A 133 18.79 -7.01 -4.75
N LEU A 134 17.81 -7.58 -4.04
CA LEU A 134 16.38 -7.36 -4.29
C LEU A 134 15.56 -7.78 -3.07
N ASP A 135 14.49 -7.03 -2.78
CA ASP A 135 13.52 -7.36 -1.73
C ASP A 135 12.17 -7.69 -2.38
N VAL A 136 11.78 -8.97 -2.30
CA VAL A 136 10.59 -9.52 -2.97
C VAL A 136 9.76 -10.41 -2.06
N LYS A 137 8.48 -10.57 -2.41
CA LYS A 137 7.60 -11.61 -1.91
C LYS A 137 7.16 -12.51 -3.05
N ASP A 138 6.81 -13.75 -2.71
CA ASP A 138 6.17 -14.67 -3.64
C ASP A 138 4.78 -14.16 -4.01
N ILE A 139 4.43 -14.31 -5.29
CA ILE A 139 3.11 -13.93 -5.82
C ILE A 139 2.57 -15.05 -6.70
N SER A 140 1.43 -15.59 -6.31
CA SER A 140 0.74 -16.68 -7.02
C SER A 140 -0.77 -16.54 -6.91
N THR A 141 -1.50 -17.11 -7.85
CA THR A 141 -2.95 -17.28 -7.72
C THR A 141 -3.25 -18.01 -6.41
N ILE A 142 -4.17 -17.49 -5.59
CA ILE A 142 -4.36 -17.96 -4.21
C ILE A 142 -4.98 -19.36 -4.22
N LEU A 143 -4.35 -20.29 -3.48
CA LEU A 143 -4.93 -21.61 -3.23
C LEU A 143 -6.17 -21.43 -2.36
N PRO A 144 -7.37 -21.87 -2.81
CA PRO A 144 -8.58 -21.74 -2.02
C PRO A 144 -8.45 -22.52 -0.71
N PRO A 145 -8.74 -21.92 0.46
CA PRO A 145 -8.47 -22.53 1.77
C PRO A 145 -9.18 -23.88 1.94
N ASP A 146 -10.44 -23.97 1.50
CA ASP A 146 -11.25 -25.20 1.55
C ASP A 146 -11.32 -25.95 0.22
N GLY A 147 -10.43 -25.61 -0.71
CA GLY A 147 -10.34 -26.20 -2.05
C GLY A 147 -11.27 -25.56 -3.08
N ALA A 148 -11.16 -26.02 -4.33
CA ALA A 148 -11.89 -25.45 -5.46
C ALA A 148 -12.83 -26.46 -6.12
N PHE A 149 -13.84 -25.94 -6.82
CA PHE A 149 -14.83 -26.75 -7.54
C PHE A 149 -14.40 -27.07 -8.97
N ASN A 150 -13.69 -26.15 -9.64
CA ASN A 150 -13.20 -26.28 -11.01
C ASN A 150 -11.96 -27.19 -11.17
N ILE A 151 -11.82 -28.22 -10.32
CA ILE A 151 -10.67 -29.12 -10.31
C ILE A 151 -11.02 -30.45 -10.98
N ASN A 152 -10.46 -30.71 -12.17
CA ASN A 152 -10.60 -32.02 -12.85
C ASN A 152 -9.66 -33.10 -12.27
N LYS A 153 -8.53 -32.69 -11.67
CA LYS A 153 -7.50 -33.50 -10.95
C LYS A 153 -6.78 -32.58 -9.97
N SER A 154 -6.20 -33.09 -8.88
CA SER A 154 -5.59 -32.32 -7.76
C SER A 154 -4.55 -31.23 -8.12
N SER A 155 -4.09 -31.14 -9.37
CA SER A 155 -3.12 -30.15 -9.86
C SER A 155 -3.62 -29.20 -10.97
N ASN A 156 -4.92 -29.19 -11.30
CA ASN A 156 -5.41 -28.55 -12.52
C ASN A 156 -6.29 -27.28 -12.37
N GLY A 157 -6.59 -26.76 -11.18
CA GLY A 157 -7.61 -25.70 -11.00
C GLY A 157 -7.22 -24.24 -11.31
N GLY A 158 -6.05 -23.96 -11.86
CA GLY A 158 -5.58 -22.57 -12.10
C GLY A 158 -5.17 -21.80 -10.83
N TYR A 159 -5.17 -22.46 -9.67
CA TYR A 159 -4.71 -21.93 -8.38
C TYR A 159 -3.27 -22.37 -8.09
N GLY A 160 -2.52 -21.56 -7.32
CA GLY A 160 -1.10 -21.77 -7.04
C GLY A 160 -0.18 -21.50 -8.23
N ASP A 161 -0.69 -20.97 -9.33
CA ASP A 161 0.13 -20.60 -10.47
C ASP A 161 0.88 -19.29 -10.15
N PRO A 162 2.20 -19.20 -10.42
CA PRO A 162 2.94 -17.96 -10.22
C PRO A 162 2.36 -16.87 -11.11
N VAL A 163 2.15 -15.67 -10.55
CA VAL A 163 1.76 -14.48 -11.31
C VAL A 163 3.03 -13.81 -11.83
N GLY A 164 3.08 -13.50 -13.12
CA GLY A 164 4.31 -13.16 -13.82
C GLY A 164 5.37 -14.26 -13.66
N GLN A 165 6.54 -13.88 -13.17
CA GLN A 165 7.62 -14.80 -12.79
C GLN A 165 7.45 -15.41 -11.39
N GLY A 166 6.42 -15.04 -10.65
CA GLY A 166 6.12 -15.53 -9.31
C GLY A 166 6.77 -14.74 -8.17
N LEU A 167 7.39 -13.59 -8.47
CA LEU A 167 8.00 -12.69 -7.49
C LEU A 167 7.66 -11.24 -7.81
N MET A 168 7.35 -10.45 -6.77
CA MET A 168 7.09 -9.02 -6.85
C MET A 168 7.86 -8.29 -5.75
N SER A 169 8.39 -7.10 -6.05
CA SER A 169 9.10 -6.31 -5.06
C SER A 169 8.21 -5.92 -3.89
N PHE A 170 8.73 -6.05 -2.67
CA PHE A 170 7.97 -5.83 -1.45
C PHE A 170 7.66 -4.34 -1.23
N TYR A 171 8.61 -3.44 -1.49
CA TYR A 171 8.38 -1.99 -1.43
C TYR A 171 8.12 -1.40 -2.82
N PRO A 172 7.42 -0.25 -2.93
CA PRO A 172 7.24 0.46 -4.20
C PRO A 172 8.51 1.15 -4.71
N LEU A 173 9.61 1.05 -3.97
CA LEU A 173 10.91 1.61 -4.36
C LEU A 173 12.07 0.72 -3.92
N ALA A 174 13.20 0.87 -4.59
CA ALA A 174 14.50 0.35 -4.20
C ALA A 174 15.46 1.51 -3.94
N ALA A 175 16.37 1.32 -2.99
CA ALA A 175 17.32 2.35 -2.60
C ALA A 175 18.72 1.74 -2.41
N ILE A 176 19.72 2.37 -3.02
CA ILE A 176 21.12 2.07 -2.80
C ILE A 176 21.89 3.34 -2.44
N SER A 177 23.09 3.18 -1.87
CA SER A 177 24.08 4.25 -1.91
C SER A 177 25.36 3.80 -2.59
N ILE A 178 25.94 4.70 -3.37
CA ILE A 178 27.21 4.52 -4.07
C ILE A 178 28.14 5.64 -3.64
N ASN A 179 29.26 5.30 -3.01
CA ASN A 179 30.24 6.28 -2.50
C ASN A 179 29.57 7.39 -1.66
N ASN A 180 28.63 7.01 -0.79
CA ASN A 180 27.84 7.92 0.06
C ASN A 180 26.92 8.90 -0.70
N LYS A 181 26.44 8.51 -1.88
CA LYS A 181 25.35 9.19 -2.61
C LYS A 181 24.20 8.21 -2.79
N GLY A 182 22.99 8.59 -2.38
CA GLY A 182 21.80 7.74 -2.52
C GLY A 182 21.22 7.81 -3.92
N GLU A 183 20.90 6.65 -4.51
CA GLU A 183 20.20 6.50 -5.79
C GLU A 183 18.98 5.59 -5.57
N GLY A 184 17.81 6.02 -6.04
CA GLY A 184 16.55 5.30 -5.87
C GLY A 184 15.80 5.12 -7.19
N LEU A 185 15.06 4.01 -7.28
CA LEU A 185 14.02 3.78 -8.28
C LEU A 185 12.69 3.57 -7.56
N GLY A 186 11.60 4.20 -8.01
CA GLY A 186 10.25 3.98 -7.48
C GLY A 186 9.21 3.83 -8.58
N VAL A 187 8.25 2.92 -8.42
CA VAL A 187 7.12 2.76 -9.35
C VAL A 187 6.02 3.78 -9.04
N ASP A 188 5.17 4.11 -10.01
CA ASP A 188 3.95 4.88 -9.74
C ASP A 188 2.87 3.96 -9.16
N MET A 189 2.47 4.15 -7.89
CA MET A 189 1.43 3.32 -7.26
C MET A 189 0.05 3.49 -7.90
N ALA A 190 -0.15 4.53 -8.73
CA ALA A 190 -1.39 4.70 -9.49
C ALA A 190 -1.45 3.81 -10.76
N LEU A 191 -0.45 2.96 -10.99
CA LEU A 191 -0.34 2.07 -12.15
C LEU A 191 0.01 0.64 -11.67
N PRO A 192 -1.00 -0.20 -11.35
CA PRO A 192 -0.76 -1.59 -10.95
C PRO A 192 -0.11 -2.40 -12.06
N LEU A 193 1.02 -3.02 -11.73
CA LEU A 193 1.73 -3.98 -12.58
C LEU A 193 2.61 -4.91 -11.73
N ILE A 194 3.08 -6.01 -12.31
CA ILE A 194 4.03 -6.90 -11.63
C ILE A 194 5.45 -6.40 -11.91
N TYR A 195 6.16 -6.01 -10.85
CA TYR A 195 7.50 -5.43 -10.94
C TYR A 195 8.50 -6.04 -9.96
N ARG A 196 9.79 -5.94 -10.31
CA ARG A 196 10.92 -6.18 -9.42
C ARG A 196 11.95 -5.07 -9.59
N LEU A 197 12.36 -4.48 -8.47
CA LEU A 197 13.43 -3.51 -8.39
C LEU A 197 14.64 -4.16 -7.72
N SER A 198 15.79 -4.09 -8.37
CA SER A 198 17.01 -4.75 -7.91
C SER A 198 18.25 -3.94 -8.24
N ALA A 199 19.40 -4.36 -7.71
CA ALA A 199 20.69 -3.78 -8.02
C ALA A 199 21.76 -4.87 -8.19
N GLU A 200 22.66 -4.65 -9.16
CA GLU A 200 23.87 -5.45 -9.34
C GLU A 200 25.07 -4.51 -9.50
N LYS A 201 26.15 -4.70 -8.74
CA LYS A 201 27.30 -3.77 -8.72
C LYS A 201 27.97 -3.55 -10.08
N ASN A 202 27.89 -4.53 -10.99
CA ASN A 202 28.46 -4.49 -12.34
C ASN A 202 27.47 -3.98 -13.41
N LYS A 203 26.20 -3.73 -13.04
CA LYS A 203 25.16 -3.26 -13.97
C LYS A 203 24.51 -1.96 -13.54
N GLY A 204 24.28 -1.73 -12.25
CA GLY A 204 23.48 -0.60 -11.76
C GLY A 204 22.16 -1.02 -11.13
N LEU A 205 21.23 -0.06 -11.10
CA LEU A 205 19.84 -0.30 -10.69
C LEU A 205 19.08 -0.94 -11.85
N ILE A 206 18.16 -1.84 -11.54
CA ILE A 206 17.45 -2.67 -12.51
C ILE A 206 15.97 -2.66 -12.14
N ALA A 207 15.11 -2.35 -13.12
CA ALA A 207 13.67 -2.51 -13.02
C ALA A 207 13.22 -3.60 -14.00
N GLU A 208 12.46 -4.58 -13.50
CA GLU A 208 11.84 -5.61 -14.33
C GLU A 208 10.32 -5.53 -14.23
N PHE A 209 9.64 -5.82 -15.34
CA PHE A 209 8.17 -5.81 -15.45
C PHE A 209 7.68 -7.06 -16.18
N ASP A 210 6.66 -7.74 -15.65
CA ASP A 210 6.07 -8.93 -16.30
C ASP A 210 4.84 -8.56 -17.12
N PHE A 211 5.04 -8.47 -18.43
CA PHE A 211 4.03 -8.06 -19.39
C PHE A 211 3.57 -9.18 -20.29
N ALA A 212 2.30 -9.09 -20.67
CA ALA A 212 1.79 -9.74 -21.86
C ALA A 212 1.19 -8.69 -22.80
N THR A 213 1.27 -8.98 -24.10
CA THR A 213 0.65 -8.17 -25.16
C THR A 213 -0.40 -9.01 -25.88
N SER A 214 -1.47 -8.38 -26.36
CA SER A 214 -2.49 -9.08 -27.13
C SER A 214 -3.12 -8.17 -28.19
N PRO A 215 -3.52 -8.69 -29.36
CA PRO A 215 -4.29 -7.92 -30.33
C PRO A 215 -5.73 -7.68 -29.85
N LEU A 216 -6.15 -8.34 -28.76
CA LEU A 216 -7.50 -8.24 -28.18
C LEU A 216 -7.65 -7.11 -27.16
N THR A 217 -6.58 -6.36 -26.87
CA THR A 217 -6.67 -5.14 -26.06
C THR A 217 -6.98 -3.95 -26.98
N ASP A 218 -8.08 -3.25 -26.75
CA ASP A 218 -8.50 -2.15 -27.63
C ASP A 218 -7.78 -0.84 -27.28
N LYS A 219 -7.64 -0.53 -25.98
CA LYS A 219 -7.03 0.72 -25.48
C LYS A 219 -5.53 0.82 -25.80
N PHE A 220 -4.82 -0.32 -25.88
CA PHE A 220 -3.39 -0.40 -26.12
C PHE A 220 -2.99 -1.66 -26.91
N THR A 221 -3.62 -1.89 -28.07
CA THR A 221 -3.39 -3.08 -28.93
C THR A 221 -1.92 -3.45 -29.07
N ASN A 222 -1.58 -4.69 -28.70
CA ASN A 222 -0.23 -5.28 -28.73
C ASN A 222 0.84 -4.49 -27.96
N ARG A 223 0.44 -3.64 -27.01
CA ARG A 223 1.34 -2.81 -26.21
C ARG A 223 1.21 -3.11 -24.72
N ALA A 224 2.23 -2.73 -23.98
CA ALA A 224 2.29 -2.70 -22.52
C ALA A 224 3.14 -1.50 -22.10
N PHE A 225 2.95 -0.99 -20.88
CA PHE A 225 3.61 0.24 -20.47
C PHE A 225 3.90 0.27 -18.97
N PHE A 226 4.86 1.10 -18.57
CA PHE A 226 5.19 1.36 -17.17
C PHE A 226 5.56 2.84 -16.96
N LYS A 227 5.54 3.23 -15.69
CA LYS A 227 6.05 4.50 -15.22
C LYS A 227 6.88 4.27 -13.96
N LEU A 228 8.07 4.85 -13.92
CA LEU A 228 8.91 4.89 -12.73
C LEU A 228 9.54 6.28 -12.56
N SER A 229 10.09 6.51 -11.37
CA SER A 229 10.93 7.65 -11.05
C SER A 229 12.32 7.16 -10.69
N ARG A 230 13.34 7.89 -11.15
CA ARG A 230 14.72 7.77 -10.69
C ARG A 230 15.10 9.05 -9.96
N PHE A 231 15.62 8.93 -8.75
CA PHE A 231 15.89 10.08 -7.89
C PHE A 231 17.11 9.87 -7.01
N ASN A 232 17.63 10.98 -6.48
CA ASN A 232 18.73 10.96 -5.52
C ASN A 232 18.22 11.23 -4.11
N PHE A 233 18.97 10.79 -3.11
CA PHE A 233 18.68 11.08 -1.70
C PHE A 233 19.95 11.13 -0.86
N LYS A 234 19.85 11.72 0.34
CA LYS A 234 20.93 11.69 1.35
C LYS A 234 20.92 10.33 2.06
N PRO A 235 21.99 9.53 1.98
CA PRO A 235 21.96 8.13 2.41
C PRO A 235 21.96 7.91 3.93
N ASP A 236 22.07 8.98 4.73
CA ASP A 236 22.21 8.91 6.19
C ASP A 236 21.09 8.12 6.89
N TRP A 237 19.92 7.99 6.26
CA TRP A 237 18.76 7.26 6.77
C TRP A 237 18.29 6.11 5.86
N GLY A 238 19.12 5.69 4.90
CA GLY A 238 18.81 4.56 4.01
C GLY A 238 17.45 4.68 3.29
N LEU A 239 16.64 3.62 3.34
CA LEU A 239 15.33 3.57 2.69
C LEU A 239 14.38 4.66 3.21
N ARG A 240 14.50 5.09 4.48
CA ARG A 240 13.67 6.17 5.04
C ARG A 240 13.92 7.51 4.33
N ALA A 241 15.17 7.81 4.00
CA ALA A 241 15.49 9.00 3.21
C ALA A 241 14.97 8.88 1.77
N ALA A 242 15.06 7.69 1.17
CA ALA A 242 14.50 7.44 -0.15
C ALA A 242 12.96 7.57 -0.18
N LEU A 243 12.27 7.08 0.86
CA LEU A 243 10.82 7.25 1.04
C LEU A 243 10.43 8.73 1.12
N LYS A 244 11.19 9.55 1.86
CA LYS A 244 10.95 11.00 1.94
C LYS A 244 10.91 11.64 0.55
N THR A 245 11.89 11.32 -0.30
CA THR A 245 11.92 11.81 -1.70
C THR A 245 10.76 11.22 -2.51
N TYR A 246 10.50 9.92 -2.38
CA TYR A 246 9.43 9.23 -3.09
C TYR A 246 8.04 9.81 -2.79
N TYR A 247 7.76 10.17 -1.53
CA TYR A 247 6.51 10.84 -1.13
C TYR A 247 6.35 12.22 -1.78
N ALA A 248 7.45 12.97 -1.95
CA ALA A 248 7.42 14.25 -2.64
C ALA A 248 7.15 14.09 -4.15
N ILE A 249 7.65 13.01 -4.76
CA ILE A 249 7.44 12.70 -6.18
C ILE A 249 5.97 12.30 -6.44
N TYR A 250 5.41 11.42 -5.62
CA TYR A 250 4.05 10.88 -5.78
C TYR A 250 3.07 11.43 -4.74
N SER A 251 3.10 12.75 -4.51
CA SER A 251 2.36 13.40 -3.42
C SER A 251 0.85 13.11 -3.42
N GLU A 252 0.24 12.99 -4.61
CA GLU A 252 -1.20 12.69 -4.71
C GLU A 252 -1.55 11.28 -4.21
N SER A 253 -0.70 10.28 -4.44
CA SER A 253 -0.89 8.91 -3.93
C SER A 253 -0.84 8.86 -2.41
N PHE A 254 -0.13 9.78 -1.76
CA PHE A 254 0.05 9.85 -0.31
C PHE A 254 -0.77 10.94 0.37
N LYS A 255 -1.63 11.62 -0.37
CA LYS A 255 -2.45 12.72 0.15
C LYS A 255 -3.36 12.25 1.27
N LYS A 256 -3.16 12.83 2.46
CA LYS A 256 -4.02 12.63 3.62
C LYS A 256 -5.26 13.52 3.49
N ARG A 257 -6.41 12.92 3.14
CA ARG A 257 -7.72 13.62 3.09
C ARG A 257 -8.49 13.55 4.41
N VAL A 258 -8.12 12.60 5.26
CA VAL A 258 -8.75 12.40 6.56
C VAL A 258 -8.33 13.52 7.52
N VAL A 259 -9.34 14.16 8.12
CA VAL A 259 -9.14 15.21 9.14
C VAL A 259 -9.36 14.67 10.55
N ASN A 260 -10.43 13.89 10.73
CA ASN A 260 -10.79 13.31 12.03
C ASN A 260 -10.29 11.86 12.08
N GLU A 261 -9.46 11.56 13.07
CA GLU A 261 -8.85 10.25 13.24
C GLU A 261 -9.23 9.60 14.56
N GLY A 262 -9.31 8.27 14.55
CA GLY A 262 -9.72 7.49 15.71
C GLY A 262 -9.97 6.03 15.38
N VAL A 263 -10.76 5.42 16.25
CA VAL A 263 -11.00 3.97 16.26
C VAL A 263 -12.05 3.58 15.21
N TRP A 264 -11.86 2.40 14.62
CA TRP A 264 -12.81 1.77 13.71
C TRP A 264 -13.81 0.91 14.48
N LEU A 265 -15.10 1.15 14.25
CA LEU A 265 -16.23 0.36 14.75
C LEU A 265 -16.81 -0.52 13.64
N PRO A 266 -16.70 -1.85 13.74
CA PRO A 266 -17.31 -2.77 12.78
C PRO A 266 -18.74 -3.15 13.17
N PHE A 267 -19.70 -2.94 12.26
CA PHE A 267 -21.12 -3.37 12.23
C PHE A 267 -22.04 -2.97 13.40
N THR A 268 -21.51 -2.80 14.61
CA THR A 268 -22.29 -2.61 15.83
C THR A 268 -22.90 -1.22 15.86
N PRO A 269 -24.22 -1.07 16.08
CA PRO A 269 -24.84 0.24 16.16
C PRO A 269 -24.17 1.12 17.21
N LEU A 270 -23.71 2.31 16.81
CA LEU A 270 -22.89 3.18 17.67
C LEU A 270 -23.57 3.47 19.02
N ARG A 271 -24.89 3.76 18.99
CA ARG A 271 -25.64 4.15 20.20
C ARG A 271 -26.01 2.98 21.11
N SER A 272 -25.84 1.73 20.67
CA SER A 272 -26.00 0.58 21.58
C SER A 272 -24.82 0.46 22.55
N ILE A 273 -23.68 1.09 22.24
CA ILE A 273 -22.50 1.11 23.10
C ILE A 273 -22.65 2.26 24.12
N LYS A 274 -22.78 1.91 25.40
CA LYS A 274 -22.92 2.90 26.47
C LYS A 274 -21.66 3.78 26.56
N ASN A 275 -21.85 5.11 26.62
CA ASN A 275 -20.77 6.10 26.67
C ASN A 275 -19.72 5.84 25.57
N TRP A 276 -20.18 5.68 24.32
CA TRP A 276 -19.33 5.34 23.18
C TRP A 276 -18.22 6.39 22.93
N GLU A 277 -18.39 7.61 23.42
CA GLU A 277 -17.44 8.72 23.30
C GLU A 277 -16.08 8.41 23.96
N ASP A 278 -16.06 7.54 24.98
CA ASP A 278 -14.82 7.12 25.66
C ASP A 278 -13.86 6.31 24.76
N PHE A 279 -14.37 5.67 23.70
CA PHE A 279 -13.59 4.80 22.83
C PHE A 279 -12.90 5.56 21.69
N GLY A 280 -13.28 6.82 21.46
CA GLY A 280 -12.66 7.66 20.45
C GLY A 280 -12.89 7.19 19.01
N PHE A 281 -14.04 6.56 18.74
CA PHE A 281 -14.47 6.17 17.40
C PHE A 281 -14.40 7.34 16.42
N SER A 282 -14.06 7.03 15.17
CA SER A 282 -14.09 8.00 14.07
C SER A 282 -14.57 7.39 12.76
N TYR A 283 -14.58 6.07 12.63
CA TYR A 283 -15.05 5.37 11.44
C TYR A 283 -16.00 4.25 11.84
N HIS A 284 -17.18 4.21 11.22
CA HIS A 284 -18.19 3.18 11.43
C HIS A 284 -18.44 2.49 10.10
N GLU A 285 -18.07 1.22 10.03
CA GLU A 285 -18.35 0.34 8.91
C GLU A 285 -19.77 -0.23 9.06
N LEU A 286 -20.59 -0.03 8.02
CA LEU A 286 -22.00 -0.38 8.06
C LEU A 286 -22.58 -0.63 6.66
N SER A 287 -23.82 -1.11 6.62
CA SER A 287 -24.63 -1.14 5.39
C SER A 287 -25.69 -0.04 5.45
N TRP A 288 -26.11 0.47 4.29
CA TRP A 288 -27.21 1.43 4.16
C TRP A 288 -28.52 0.89 4.73
N SER A 289 -28.66 -0.44 4.80
CA SER A 289 -29.81 -1.12 5.39
C SER A 289 -29.68 -1.38 6.89
N SER A 290 -28.56 -1.02 7.52
CA SER A 290 -28.36 -1.14 8.97
C SER A 290 -29.16 -0.06 9.72
N PHE A 291 -29.55 -0.38 10.95
CA PHE A 291 -30.32 0.49 11.81
C PHE A 291 -29.66 0.66 13.18
N ASP A 292 -29.97 1.79 13.80
CA ASP A 292 -29.59 2.16 15.15
C ASP A 292 -30.83 2.70 15.88
N GLU A 293 -30.73 2.87 17.20
CA GLU A 293 -31.79 3.44 18.03
C GLU A 293 -31.38 4.79 18.59
N LYS A 294 -32.16 5.84 18.29
CA LYS A 294 -31.94 7.19 18.80
C LYS A 294 -33.25 7.68 19.42
N ASP A 295 -33.21 8.05 20.69
CA ASP A 295 -34.37 8.56 21.45
C ASP A 295 -35.59 7.61 21.42
N GLY A 296 -35.34 6.30 21.38
CA GLY A 296 -36.37 5.25 21.32
C GLY A 296 -36.94 4.99 19.92
N GLU A 297 -36.42 5.65 18.89
CA GLU A 297 -36.82 5.44 17.49
C GLU A 297 -35.75 4.67 16.72
N LYS A 298 -36.21 3.68 15.94
CA LYS A 298 -35.36 2.94 15.00
C LYS A 298 -35.12 3.78 13.75
N ILE A 299 -33.88 4.19 13.53
CA ILE A 299 -33.45 5.01 12.40
C ILE A 299 -32.29 4.33 11.66
N PRO A 300 -32.04 4.64 10.37
CA PRO A 300 -30.90 4.06 9.68
C PRO A 300 -29.55 4.51 10.29
N SER A 301 -28.58 3.60 10.37
CA SER A 301 -27.30 3.86 11.05
C SER A 301 -26.53 5.04 10.44
N ILE A 302 -26.49 5.16 9.10
CA ILE A 302 -25.89 6.32 8.39
C ILE A 302 -26.45 7.65 8.91
N THR A 303 -27.77 7.71 9.14
CA THR A 303 -28.44 8.90 9.64
C THR A 303 -28.19 9.08 11.14
N SER A 304 -28.13 7.99 11.91
CA SER A 304 -27.85 8.02 13.36
C SER A 304 -26.46 8.55 13.68
N ASP A 305 -25.47 8.19 12.86
CA ASP A 305 -24.08 8.61 13.01
C ASP A 305 -23.88 10.10 12.73
N LYS A 306 -24.81 10.74 12.00
CA LYS A 306 -24.75 12.19 11.80
C LYS A 306 -24.77 12.92 13.14
N ASP A 307 -23.98 13.99 13.20
CA ASP A 307 -23.76 14.84 14.37
C ASP A 307 -22.99 14.19 15.54
N THR A 308 -22.51 12.94 15.39
CA THR A 308 -21.69 12.27 16.42
C THR A 308 -20.19 12.56 16.28
N GLY A 309 -19.75 12.98 15.08
CA GLY A 309 -18.34 13.08 14.72
C GLY A 309 -17.72 11.76 14.23
N VAL A 310 -18.48 10.66 14.23
CA VAL A 310 -18.11 9.37 13.63
C VAL A 310 -18.57 9.35 12.18
N LEU A 311 -17.66 9.00 11.27
CA LEU A 311 -17.92 8.95 9.83
C LEU A 311 -18.47 7.57 9.44
N SER A 312 -19.57 7.57 8.70
CA SER A 312 -20.22 6.35 8.19
C SER A 312 -19.59 5.89 6.87
N PHE A 313 -19.25 4.60 6.76
CA PHE A 313 -18.72 4.00 5.54
C PHE A 313 -19.60 2.83 5.06
N GLN A 314 -20.09 2.93 3.82
CA GLN A 314 -20.87 1.87 3.18
C GLN A 314 -19.96 0.70 2.81
N TYR A 315 -20.23 -0.45 3.41
CA TYR A 315 -19.61 -1.72 3.08
C TYR A 315 -19.82 -2.14 1.62
N THR A 316 -18.77 -2.63 0.97
CA THR A 316 -18.87 -3.34 -0.32
C THR A 316 -17.74 -4.34 -0.52
N GLU A 317 -18.05 -5.47 -1.17
CA GLU A 317 -17.09 -6.53 -1.54
C GLU A 317 -17.39 -7.00 -2.99
N PRO A 318 -16.90 -6.29 -4.02
CA PRO A 318 -17.25 -6.56 -5.41
C PRO A 318 -16.33 -7.57 -6.12
N TRP A 319 -15.35 -8.16 -5.43
CA TRP A 319 -14.31 -9.01 -6.05
C TRP A 319 -14.83 -10.39 -6.45
N ASP A 320 -15.88 -10.85 -5.77
CA ASP A 320 -16.55 -12.11 -6.05
C ASP A 320 -18.08 -12.00 -5.86
N VAL A 321 -18.73 -13.15 -5.94
CA VAL A 321 -20.03 -13.39 -5.31
C VAL A 321 -19.97 -14.67 -4.50
N GLN A 322 -20.41 -14.59 -3.25
CA GLN A 322 -20.57 -15.74 -2.36
C GLN A 322 -22.02 -16.24 -2.40
N LEU A 323 -22.21 -17.50 -2.81
CA LEU A 323 -23.52 -18.17 -2.84
C LEU A 323 -23.55 -19.26 -1.77
N PRO A 324 -24.51 -19.24 -0.83
CA PRO A 324 -24.56 -20.24 0.23
C PRO A 324 -24.83 -21.63 -0.35
N ILE A 325 -24.11 -22.63 0.15
CA ILE A 325 -24.26 -24.04 -0.23
C ILE A 325 -24.54 -24.90 1.00
N LEU A 326 -25.36 -25.93 0.86
CA LEU A 326 -25.70 -26.85 1.96
C LEU A 326 -24.68 -27.97 2.15
N THR A 327 -23.88 -28.26 1.12
CA THR A 327 -22.83 -29.28 1.12
C THR A 327 -21.66 -28.80 0.28
N LYS A 328 -20.45 -29.17 0.68
CA LYS A 328 -19.22 -28.91 -0.08
C LYS A 328 -19.00 -29.87 -1.25
N GLU A 329 -19.73 -30.98 -1.26
CA GLU A 329 -19.69 -32.02 -2.28
C GLU A 329 -20.75 -31.71 -3.36
N ILE A 330 -20.46 -30.73 -4.20
CA ILE A 330 -21.29 -30.32 -5.34
C ILE A 330 -20.44 -30.42 -6.61
N ASP A 331 -20.97 -31.06 -7.65
CA ASP A 331 -20.32 -31.13 -8.95
C ASP A 331 -20.27 -29.74 -9.61
N TYR A 332 -19.12 -29.40 -10.21
CA TYR A 332 -18.89 -28.10 -10.84
C TYR A 332 -20.01 -27.72 -11.83
N ASP A 333 -20.40 -28.64 -12.72
CA ASP A 333 -21.44 -28.38 -13.72
C ASP A 333 -22.79 -28.02 -13.07
N THR A 334 -23.11 -28.62 -11.93
CA THR A 334 -24.31 -28.27 -11.15
C THR A 334 -24.19 -26.87 -10.57
N LEU A 335 -23.01 -26.54 -10.04
CA LEU A 335 -22.71 -25.25 -9.40
C LEU A 335 -22.86 -24.07 -10.36
N VAL A 336 -22.32 -24.20 -11.57
CA VAL A 336 -22.35 -23.14 -12.58
C VAL A 336 -23.62 -23.16 -13.44
N SER A 337 -24.54 -24.09 -13.16
CA SER A 337 -25.83 -24.19 -13.82
C SER A 337 -26.81 -23.09 -13.38
N ASN A 338 -27.82 -22.86 -14.21
CA ASN A 338 -28.93 -21.94 -13.90
C ASN A 338 -29.78 -22.40 -12.71
N THR A 339 -29.58 -23.62 -12.20
CA THR A 339 -30.35 -24.17 -11.08
C THR A 339 -29.86 -23.64 -9.74
N LEU A 340 -28.54 -23.47 -9.57
CA LEU A 340 -27.94 -23.04 -8.30
C LEU A 340 -27.63 -21.55 -8.24
N ILE A 341 -27.33 -20.91 -9.36
CA ILE A 341 -27.08 -19.46 -9.40
C ILE A 341 -28.42 -18.73 -9.49
N PRO A 342 -28.82 -17.92 -8.48
CA PRO A 342 -30.02 -17.12 -8.55
C PRO A 342 -30.03 -16.22 -9.80
N LYS A 343 -31.21 -16.03 -10.41
CA LYS A 343 -31.35 -15.25 -11.65
C LYS A 343 -30.73 -13.85 -11.56
N GLU A 344 -30.86 -13.21 -10.40
CA GLU A 344 -30.25 -11.92 -10.10
C GLU A 344 -28.73 -11.94 -10.28
N HIS A 345 -28.05 -12.92 -9.69
CA HIS A 345 -26.60 -13.06 -9.79
C HIS A 345 -26.15 -13.52 -11.18
N LYS A 346 -26.95 -14.38 -11.82
CA LYS A 346 -26.67 -14.85 -13.19
C LYS A 346 -26.55 -13.69 -14.18
N ASN A 347 -27.42 -12.68 -14.05
CA ASN A 347 -27.45 -11.54 -14.96
C ASN A 347 -26.11 -10.81 -15.06
N TYR A 348 -25.39 -10.62 -13.95
CA TYR A 348 -24.07 -9.99 -13.98
C TYR A 348 -22.94 -11.02 -14.14
N LEU A 349 -23.08 -12.26 -13.64
CA LEU A 349 -22.04 -13.28 -13.73
C LEU A 349 -21.74 -13.70 -15.17
N ASP A 350 -22.75 -13.72 -16.04
CA ASP A 350 -22.54 -14.00 -17.47
C ASP A 350 -21.54 -13.04 -18.11
N ASN A 351 -21.39 -11.84 -17.55
CA ASN A 351 -20.46 -10.83 -18.02
C ASN A 351 -19.22 -10.68 -17.13
N SER A 352 -19.36 -10.73 -15.81
CA SER A 352 -18.26 -10.44 -14.89
C SER A 352 -17.45 -11.66 -14.47
N ALA A 353 -17.98 -12.88 -14.55
CA ALA A 353 -17.23 -14.03 -14.03
C ALA A 353 -15.91 -14.25 -14.79
N THR A 354 -14.85 -14.54 -14.05
CA THR A 354 -13.48 -14.76 -14.56
C THR A 354 -13.25 -16.22 -14.95
N PHE A 355 -12.35 -16.46 -15.90
CA PHE A 355 -11.97 -17.80 -16.34
C PHE A 355 -10.55 -18.17 -15.90
N ASP A 356 -10.41 -19.40 -15.39
CA ASP A 356 -9.13 -20.02 -15.08
C ASP A 356 -8.34 -20.42 -16.34
N LYS A 357 -7.19 -21.07 -16.15
CA LYS A 357 -6.35 -21.52 -17.27
C LYS A 357 -7.01 -22.58 -18.18
N ASN A 358 -8.05 -23.25 -17.71
CA ASN A 358 -8.79 -24.26 -18.47
C ASN A 358 -10.07 -23.71 -19.13
N GLY A 359 -10.40 -22.44 -18.92
CA GLY A 359 -11.63 -21.83 -19.42
C GLY A 359 -12.85 -22.14 -18.55
N LEU A 360 -12.65 -22.56 -17.29
CA LEU A 360 -13.72 -22.75 -16.31
C LEU A 360 -13.86 -21.51 -15.43
N LEU A 361 -15.05 -21.29 -14.85
CA LEU A 361 -15.25 -20.25 -13.85
C LEU A 361 -14.34 -20.50 -12.64
N GLN A 362 -13.69 -19.43 -12.19
CA GLN A 362 -12.90 -19.47 -10.96
C GLN A 362 -13.84 -19.58 -9.76
N THR A 363 -13.95 -20.78 -9.20
CA THR A 363 -14.93 -21.15 -8.18
C THR A 363 -14.27 -21.82 -6.98
N ARG A 364 -14.52 -21.28 -5.78
CA ARG A 364 -13.87 -21.68 -4.52
C ARG A 364 -14.88 -22.15 -3.49
N ARG A 365 -14.49 -23.13 -2.67
CA ARG A 365 -15.17 -23.43 -1.40
C ARG A 365 -14.64 -22.45 -0.36
N LEU A 366 -15.54 -21.83 0.39
CA LEU A 366 -15.19 -20.99 1.54
C LEU A 366 -15.98 -21.45 2.75
N GLU A 367 -15.29 -21.64 3.87
CA GLU A 367 -15.91 -21.61 5.20
C GLU A 367 -16.32 -20.17 5.53
N THR A 368 -17.60 -19.98 5.81
CA THR A 368 -18.25 -18.66 5.90
C THR A 368 -19.24 -18.67 7.07
N PRO A 369 -18.81 -18.30 8.30
CA PRO A 369 -19.66 -18.37 9.49
C PRO A 369 -20.87 -17.43 9.44
N TRP A 370 -20.89 -16.45 8.53
CA TRP A 370 -22.02 -15.55 8.29
C TRP A 370 -23.17 -16.15 7.48
N PHE A 371 -23.00 -17.34 6.88
CA PHE A 371 -24.11 -18.09 6.28
C PHE A 371 -24.60 -19.18 7.24
N ASN A 372 -25.91 -19.42 7.27
CA ASN A 372 -26.51 -20.47 8.13
C ASN A 372 -25.96 -21.87 7.88
N SER A 373 -25.48 -22.15 6.66
CA SER A 373 -24.83 -23.43 6.34
C SER A 373 -23.38 -23.51 6.82
N GLY A 374 -22.75 -22.38 7.15
CA GLY A 374 -21.31 -22.25 7.38
C GLY A 374 -20.46 -22.31 6.10
N TRP A 375 -21.08 -22.42 4.91
CA TRP A 375 -20.39 -22.66 3.65
C TRP A 375 -20.95 -21.86 2.48
N ALA A 376 -20.04 -21.38 1.63
CA ALA A 376 -20.37 -20.76 0.36
C ALA A 376 -19.52 -21.31 -0.79
N VAL A 377 -20.05 -21.16 -2.01
CA VAL A 377 -19.19 -21.05 -3.18
C VAL A 377 -18.92 -19.58 -3.47
N SER A 378 -17.65 -19.25 -3.66
CA SER A 378 -17.20 -17.96 -4.15
C SER A 378 -16.88 -18.05 -5.64
N ILE A 379 -17.43 -17.15 -6.45
CA ILE A 379 -17.15 -17.02 -7.89
C ILE A 379 -16.45 -15.69 -8.14
N THR A 380 -15.17 -15.71 -8.53
CA THR A 380 -14.39 -14.49 -8.77
C THR A 380 -14.97 -13.70 -9.95
N THR A 381 -15.10 -12.38 -9.76
CA THR A 381 -15.63 -11.45 -10.76
C THR A 381 -14.61 -10.41 -11.19
N ASN A 382 -14.51 -10.18 -12.49
CA ASN A 382 -13.98 -8.96 -13.07
C ASN A 382 -14.97 -7.83 -12.76
N CYS A 383 -14.52 -6.89 -11.92
CA CYS A 383 -15.31 -5.74 -11.49
C CYS A 383 -14.92 -4.44 -12.20
N ASP A 384 -14.20 -4.54 -13.32
CA ASP A 384 -13.90 -3.43 -14.24
C ASP A 384 -15.18 -2.65 -14.59
N PRO A 385 -15.23 -1.34 -14.27
CA PRO A 385 -16.39 -0.51 -14.52
C PRO A 385 -16.74 -0.25 -15.99
N ASP A 386 -15.85 -0.56 -16.93
CA ASP A 386 -16.02 -0.37 -18.36
C ASP A 386 -16.61 -1.59 -19.07
N LEU A 387 -16.78 -2.72 -18.36
CA LEU A 387 -17.56 -3.86 -18.87
C LEU A 387 -18.96 -3.40 -19.32
N GLU A 388 -19.34 -3.72 -20.54
CA GLU A 388 -20.65 -3.32 -21.10
C GLU A 388 -21.81 -4.12 -20.48
N GLY A 389 -23.01 -3.53 -20.40
CA GLY A 389 -24.21 -4.23 -19.94
C GLY A 389 -24.28 -4.40 -18.41
N VAL A 390 -25.03 -5.41 -17.95
CA VAL A 390 -25.14 -5.71 -16.52
C VAL A 390 -23.87 -6.43 -16.08
N ASN A 391 -23.16 -5.87 -15.11
CA ASN A 391 -21.90 -6.37 -14.59
C ASN A 391 -21.83 -6.17 -13.06
N ARG A 392 -20.79 -6.70 -12.42
CA ARG A 392 -20.62 -6.66 -10.96
C ARG A 392 -20.52 -5.22 -10.42
N TYR A 393 -19.77 -4.34 -11.09
CA TYR A 393 -19.68 -2.92 -10.73
C TYR A 393 -21.05 -2.23 -10.76
N GLN A 394 -21.81 -2.39 -11.85
CA GLN A 394 -23.13 -1.78 -12.00
C GLN A 394 -24.12 -2.30 -10.95
N TYR A 395 -24.07 -3.60 -10.66
CA TYR A 395 -24.88 -4.20 -9.61
C TYR A 395 -24.58 -3.55 -8.25
N VAL A 396 -23.31 -3.59 -7.80
CA VAL A 396 -22.89 -3.01 -6.51
C VAL A 396 -23.19 -1.51 -6.44
N LYS A 397 -22.91 -0.78 -7.51
CA LYS A 397 -23.24 0.64 -7.59
C LYS A 397 -24.73 0.89 -7.36
N GLN A 398 -25.60 0.07 -7.95
CA GLN A 398 -27.04 0.23 -7.87
C GLN A 398 -27.62 -0.23 -6.52
N THR A 399 -27.15 -1.35 -5.98
CA THR A 399 -27.75 -2.03 -4.82
C THR A 399 -27.14 -1.61 -3.48
N GLU A 400 -25.89 -1.14 -3.47
CA GLU A 400 -25.14 -0.83 -2.25
C GLU A 400 -24.78 0.66 -2.18
N ILE A 401 -24.05 1.15 -3.19
CA ILE A 401 -23.43 2.49 -3.13
C ILE A 401 -24.46 3.62 -3.34
N THR A 402 -25.29 3.53 -4.38
CA THR A 402 -26.28 4.58 -4.70
C THR A 402 -27.29 4.80 -3.56
N PRO A 403 -27.86 3.75 -2.93
CA PRO A 403 -28.69 3.92 -1.75
C PRO A 403 -27.98 4.64 -0.60
N ALA A 404 -26.73 4.25 -0.30
CA ALA A 404 -25.94 4.91 0.75
C ALA A 404 -25.67 6.39 0.46
N ILE A 405 -25.34 6.73 -0.79
CA ILE A 405 -25.15 8.12 -1.23
C ILE A 405 -26.43 8.94 -1.03
N LYS A 406 -27.61 8.38 -1.34
CA LYS A 406 -28.91 9.05 -1.12
C LYS A 406 -29.17 9.35 0.35
N MET A 407 -28.58 8.57 1.25
CA MET A 407 -28.64 8.77 2.70
C MET A 407 -27.51 9.65 3.23
N ASN A 408 -26.70 10.22 2.32
CA ASN A 408 -25.55 11.04 2.61
C ASN A 408 -24.45 10.34 3.44
N VAL A 409 -24.12 9.09 3.09
CA VAL A 409 -22.95 8.38 3.66
C VAL A 409 -21.66 9.20 3.53
N ASP A 410 -20.71 9.05 4.45
CA ASP A 410 -19.44 9.81 4.47
C ASP A 410 -18.34 9.17 3.62
N GLY A 411 -18.46 7.89 3.30
CA GLY A 411 -17.55 7.19 2.40
C GLY A 411 -18.00 5.78 2.01
N VAL A 412 -17.14 5.11 1.25
CA VAL A 412 -17.28 3.69 0.89
C VAL A 412 -16.14 2.89 1.51
N TYR A 413 -16.47 1.73 2.08
CA TYR A 413 -15.55 0.76 2.66
C TYR A 413 -15.42 -0.45 1.74
N PHE A 414 -14.20 -0.73 1.30
CA PHE A 414 -13.84 -1.89 0.50
C PHE A 414 -13.33 -3.01 1.41
N ASP A 415 -14.10 -4.08 1.58
CA ASP A 415 -13.69 -5.19 2.44
C ASP A 415 -12.87 -6.23 1.70
N SER A 416 -12.19 -7.11 2.44
CA SER A 416 -11.50 -8.31 1.92
C SER A 416 -10.55 -8.05 0.76
N MET A 417 -9.98 -6.84 0.68
CA MET A 417 -8.92 -6.56 -0.29
C MET A 417 -7.77 -7.51 -0.02
N GLU A 418 -7.06 -7.94 -1.06
CA GLU A 418 -5.88 -8.78 -0.87
C GLU A 418 -6.13 -10.12 -0.12
N TRP A 419 -7.37 -10.60 -0.03
CA TRP A 419 -7.69 -11.89 0.61
C TRP A 419 -7.52 -13.07 -0.36
N ASN A 420 -8.55 -13.39 -1.17
CA ASN A 420 -8.57 -14.63 -1.98
C ASN A 420 -8.45 -14.43 -3.50
N TRP A 421 -8.79 -13.26 -4.04
CA TRP A 421 -9.09 -13.12 -5.48
C TRP A 421 -8.13 -12.25 -6.25
N HIS A 422 -7.53 -11.25 -5.61
CA HIS A 422 -6.63 -10.26 -6.22
C HIS A 422 -5.51 -10.84 -7.11
N HIS A 423 -4.94 -12.01 -6.78
CA HIS A 423 -3.93 -12.65 -7.63
C HIS A 423 -4.43 -13.62 -8.68
N ASP A 424 -5.74 -13.78 -8.82
CA ASP A 424 -6.29 -14.57 -9.91
C ASP A 424 -5.82 -14.03 -11.27
N LEU A 425 -5.61 -14.97 -12.19
CA LEU A 425 -5.29 -14.66 -13.58
C LEU A 425 -6.53 -14.96 -14.41
N ASN A 426 -7.21 -13.90 -14.83
CA ASN A 426 -8.40 -14.01 -15.65
C ASN A 426 -8.01 -14.20 -17.13
N TYR A 427 -8.25 -15.41 -17.65
CA TYR A 427 -7.97 -15.78 -19.04
C TYR A 427 -9.14 -15.56 -20.00
N ARG A 428 -10.24 -14.95 -19.54
CA ARG A 428 -11.41 -14.65 -20.37
C ARG A 428 -11.10 -13.53 -21.36
N LYS A 429 -10.82 -13.91 -22.62
CA LYS A 429 -10.33 -13.02 -23.67
C LYS A 429 -11.29 -11.88 -24.01
N GLU A 430 -12.58 -12.10 -23.84
CA GLU A 430 -13.62 -11.10 -24.06
C GLU A 430 -13.45 -9.88 -23.13
N HIS A 431 -12.74 -10.06 -22.01
CA HIS A 431 -12.47 -8.97 -21.06
C HIS A 431 -11.25 -8.11 -21.46
N PHE A 432 -10.36 -8.60 -22.34
CA PHE A 432 -9.09 -7.92 -22.63
C PHE A 432 -9.27 -6.54 -23.26
N LYS A 433 -10.39 -6.32 -23.95
CA LYS A 433 -10.66 -5.02 -24.58
C LYS A 433 -10.97 -3.90 -23.58
N TYR A 434 -11.38 -4.23 -22.36
CA TYR A 434 -11.83 -3.26 -21.38
C TYR A 434 -10.74 -2.79 -20.42
N THR A 435 -9.76 -3.63 -20.11
CA THR A 435 -8.76 -3.30 -19.09
C THR A 435 -7.97 -2.03 -19.42
N ASP A 436 -7.72 -1.21 -18.41
CA ASP A 436 -6.90 0.00 -18.50
C ASP A 436 -5.41 -0.24 -18.25
N TYR A 437 -5.05 -1.42 -17.72
CA TYR A 437 -3.70 -1.73 -17.28
C TYR A 437 -3.09 -2.90 -18.07
N PRO A 438 -1.74 -2.95 -18.21
CA PRO A 438 -1.08 -3.99 -18.98
C PRO A 438 -1.47 -5.40 -18.55
N LEU A 439 -1.67 -6.30 -19.52
CA LEU A 439 -1.84 -7.72 -19.24
C LEU A 439 -0.56 -8.30 -18.63
N SER A 440 -0.70 -9.38 -17.88
CA SER A 440 0.41 -10.19 -17.39
C SER A 440 0.24 -11.65 -17.82
N PHE A 441 0.96 -12.57 -17.18
CA PHE A 441 0.96 -13.99 -17.51
C PHE A 441 1.28 -14.81 -16.27
N SER A 442 1.27 -16.15 -16.41
CA SER A 442 1.97 -17.03 -15.48
C SER A 442 3.16 -17.68 -16.17
N LYS A 443 4.34 -17.74 -15.54
CA LYS A 443 5.51 -18.44 -16.13
C LYS A 443 5.26 -19.92 -16.43
N ASN A 444 4.25 -20.52 -15.78
CA ASN A 444 3.85 -21.90 -16.03
C ASN A 444 2.88 -22.02 -17.21
N VAL A 445 1.92 -21.09 -17.34
CA VAL A 445 0.86 -21.12 -18.37
C VAL A 445 1.26 -20.43 -19.67
N LYS A 446 2.12 -19.42 -19.59
CA LYS A 446 2.82 -18.77 -20.72
C LYS A 446 1.89 -18.17 -21.77
N ARG A 447 0.78 -17.58 -21.33
CA ARG A 447 -0.19 -16.87 -22.18
C ARG A 447 -0.75 -15.64 -21.45
N PRO A 448 -1.26 -14.64 -22.19
CA PRO A 448 -1.80 -13.43 -21.58
C PRO A 448 -2.99 -13.71 -20.66
N ALA A 449 -3.07 -12.95 -19.57
CA ALA A 449 -4.20 -12.88 -18.66
C ALA A 449 -4.28 -11.48 -18.03
N ILE A 450 -5.47 -11.09 -17.60
CA ILE A 450 -5.64 -9.95 -16.71
C ILE A 450 -5.23 -10.42 -15.31
N TRP A 451 -4.34 -9.69 -14.65
CA TRP A 451 -4.13 -9.85 -13.21
C TRP A 451 -5.33 -9.25 -12.48
N ASN A 452 -6.14 -10.06 -11.80
CA ASN A 452 -7.49 -9.68 -11.34
C ASN A 452 -7.50 -8.39 -10.51
N PHE A 453 -6.48 -8.18 -9.68
CA PHE A 453 -6.29 -6.95 -8.90
C PHE A 453 -6.40 -5.67 -9.74
N THR A 454 -6.00 -5.68 -11.01
CA THR A 454 -6.14 -4.49 -11.88
C THR A 454 -7.60 -4.08 -12.06
N SER A 455 -8.54 -5.04 -12.18
CA SER A 455 -9.97 -4.73 -12.21
C SER A 455 -10.51 -4.21 -10.88
N GLU A 456 -10.00 -4.76 -9.77
CA GLU A 456 -10.31 -4.30 -8.41
C GLU A 456 -9.84 -2.85 -8.24
N PHE A 457 -8.64 -2.54 -8.73
CA PHE A 457 -8.06 -1.21 -8.74
C PHE A 457 -8.87 -0.22 -9.59
N GLU A 458 -9.31 -0.61 -10.79
CA GLU A 458 -10.16 0.22 -11.66
C GLU A 458 -11.48 0.60 -10.97
N LEU A 459 -12.14 -0.37 -10.33
CA LEU A 459 -13.35 -0.13 -9.53
C LEU A 459 -13.09 0.81 -8.35
N MET A 460 -12.04 0.52 -7.56
CA MET A 460 -11.69 1.33 -6.39
C MET A 460 -11.41 2.77 -6.80
N LYS A 461 -10.62 2.97 -7.87
CA LYS A 461 -10.27 4.29 -8.39
C LYS A 461 -11.51 5.06 -8.82
N LYS A 462 -12.42 4.44 -9.58
CA LYS A 462 -13.64 5.10 -10.06
C LYS A 462 -14.56 5.53 -8.90
N ILE A 463 -14.72 4.68 -7.88
CA ILE A 463 -15.52 5.02 -6.70
C ILE A 463 -14.81 6.09 -5.87
N ALA A 464 -13.50 5.99 -5.67
CA ALA A 464 -12.71 6.99 -4.94
C ALA A 464 -12.82 8.38 -5.59
N GLU A 465 -12.67 8.47 -6.91
CA GLU A 465 -12.85 9.72 -7.66
C GLU A 465 -14.27 10.28 -7.51
N GLU A 466 -15.31 9.44 -7.60
CA GLU A 466 -16.70 9.85 -7.39
C GLU A 466 -16.94 10.35 -5.95
N MET A 467 -16.37 9.70 -4.94
CA MET A 467 -16.46 10.12 -3.53
C MET A 467 -15.69 11.42 -3.27
N HIS A 468 -14.45 11.52 -3.74
CA HIS A 468 -13.61 12.71 -3.57
C HIS A 468 -14.24 13.94 -4.23
N SER A 469 -14.91 13.78 -5.38
CA SER A 469 -15.63 14.87 -6.05
C SER A 469 -16.76 15.47 -5.19
N GLN A 470 -17.24 14.72 -4.19
CA GLN A 470 -18.28 15.11 -3.24
C GLN A 470 -17.70 15.48 -1.86
N GLY A 471 -16.37 15.53 -1.71
CA GLY A 471 -15.70 15.74 -0.43
C GLY A 471 -15.81 14.55 0.55
N LYS A 472 -16.11 13.35 0.02
CA LYS A 472 -16.26 12.10 0.77
C LYS A 472 -14.97 11.28 0.70
N LEU A 473 -14.91 10.21 1.48
CA LEU A 473 -13.70 9.39 1.65
C LEU A 473 -13.90 7.97 1.14
N VAL A 474 -12.79 7.24 1.01
CA VAL A 474 -12.79 5.79 0.85
C VAL A 474 -11.84 5.11 1.84
N MET A 475 -12.29 3.98 2.37
CA MET A 475 -11.56 3.11 3.29
C MET A 475 -11.44 1.72 2.67
N GLY A 476 -10.37 1.00 2.97
CA GLY A 476 -10.28 -0.41 2.56
C GLY A 476 -9.60 -1.29 3.60
N ASN A 477 -10.11 -2.50 3.81
CA ASN A 477 -9.54 -3.53 4.67
C ASN A 477 -8.83 -4.61 3.84
N GLY A 478 -7.69 -5.09 4.33
CA GLY A 478 -6.83 -5.99 3.57
C GLY A 478 -5.58 -5.32 3.03
N HIS A 479 -4.84 -4.68 3.93
CA HIS A 479 -3.64 -3.90 3.64
C HIS A 479 -2.37 -4.72 3.93
N GLY A 480 -2.16 -5.78 3.17
CA GLY A 480 -1.24 -6.86 3.52
C GLY A 480 0.16 -6.69 2.99
N TRP A 481 0.29 -6.42 1.69
CA TRP A 481 1.60 -6.56 1.01
C TRP A 481 1.67 -5.98 -0.42
N ASN A 482 0.55 -5.57 -1.04
CA ASN A 482 0.56 -4.91 -2.34
C ASN A 482 0.47 -3.37 -2.18
N PRO A 483 1.37 -2.58 -2.81
CA PRO A 483 1.41 -1.13 -2.60
C PRO A 483 0.33 -0.35 -3.35
N PHE A 484 -0.30 -0.93 -4.38
CA PHE A 484 -1.10 -0.15 -5.34
C PHE A 484 -2.42 0.35 -4.73
N ALA A 485 -3.14 -0.46 -3.97
CA ALA A 485 -4.43 -0.05 -3.38
C ALA A 485 -4.28 1.25 -2.55
N ALA A 486 -3.11 1.47 -1.96
CA ALA A 486 -2.81 2.66 -1.18
C ALA A 486 -2.89 3.98 -1.95
N SER A 487 -2.77 3.98 -3.28
CA SER A 487 -2.96 5.21 -4.06
C SER A 487 -4.40 5.68 -4.10
N ASN A 488 -5.38 4.77 -3.95
CA ASN A 488 -6.80 5.07 -4.08
C ASN A 488 -7.46 5.35 -2.72
N LEU A 489 -6.95 4.77 -1.64
CA LEU A 489 -7.57 4.80 -0.31
C LEU A 489 -7.15 6.03 0.51
N ASP A 490 -8.04 6.52 1.37
CA ASP A 490 -7.76 7.63 2.30
C ASP A 490 -7.38 7.14 3.70
N LEU A 491 -7.87 5.95 4.08
CA LEU A 491 -7.52 5.25 5.31
C LEU A 491 -7.56 3.73 5.11
N PHE A 492 -6.87 3.01 5.98
CA PHE A 492 -6.62 1.57 5.83
C PHE A 492 -7.12 0.79 7.03
N GLY A 493 -7.93 -0.24 6.78
CA GLY A 493 -8.25 -1.30 7.72
C GLY A 493 -7.23 -2.43 7.63
N ALA A 494 -6.90 -3.02 8.78
CA ALA A 494 -6.18 -4.27 8.85
C ALA A 494 -6.69 -5.12 10.01
N GLU A 495 -6.80 -6.42 9.79
CA GLU A 495 -7.10 -7.36 10.85
C GLU A 495 -5.82 -7.94 11.45
N LEU A 496 -5.90 -8.33 12.72
CA LEU A 496 -4.77 -8.83 13.48
C LEU A 496 -5.19 -10.04 14.31
N SER A 497 -4.42 -11.12 14.18
CA SER A 497 -4.50 -12.27 15.07
C SER A 497 -3.53 -12.12 16.25
N TRP A 498 -4.01 -12.31 17.48
CA TRP A 498 -3.15 -12.37 18.67
C TRP A 498 -2.14 -13.52 18.60
N TYR A 499 -2.48 -14.59 17.87
CA TYR A 499 -1.70 -15.83 17.81
C TYR A 499 -0.73 -15.87 16.62
N SER A 500 -0.90 -15.00 15.62
CA SER A 500 -0.04 -14.94 14.44
C SER A 500 0.66 -13.60 14.34
N THR A 501 1.99 -13.60 14.21
CA THR A 501 2.77 -12.35 14.09
C THR A 501 2.94 -11.86 12.65
N GLY A 502 2.48 -12.62 11.65
CA GLY A 502 2.80 -12.34 10.24
C GLY A 502 2.23 -11.02 9.72
N ASP A 503 1.03 -10.66 10.14
CA ASP A 503 0.28 -9.46 9.75
C ASP A 503 0.73 -8.18 10.49
N HIS A 504 1.41 -8.35 11.63
CA HIS A 504 1.73 -7.27 12.56
C HIS A 504 3.15 -7.37 13.18
N GLY A 505 4.06 -8.09 12.53
CA GLY A 505 5.50 -8.07 12.80
C GLY A 505 6.14 -6.77 12.29
N THR A 506 7.40 -6.50 12.68
CA THR A 506 8.10 -5.26 12.29
C THR A 506 8.09 -5.03 10.78
N GLU A 507 8.43 -6.03 9.97
CA GLU A 507 8.43 -5.93 8.51
C GLU A 507 7.04 -5.56 7.95
N ALA A 508 5.98 -6.20 8.46
CA ALA A 508 4.61 -5.94 8.02
C ALA A 508 4.13 -4.53 8.41
N LEU A 509 4.44 -4.09 9.63
CA LEU A 509 4.09 -2.74 10.10
C LEU A 509 4.90 -1.66 9.37
N ASP A 510 6.17 -1.92 9.06
CA ASP A 510 7.04 -1.06 8.26
C ASP A 510 6.51 -0.90 6.85
N PHE A 511 6.10 -1.99 6.22
CA PHE A 511 5.46 -1.96 4.90
C PHE A 511 4.19 -1.12 4.91
N LYS A 512 3.27 -1.40 5.83
CA LYS A 512 2.00 -0.66 5.99
C LYS A 512 2.27 0.84 6.17
N ARG A 513 3.25 1.22 7.00
CA ARG A 513 3.62 2.63 7.17
C ARG A 513 4.28 3.22 5.91
N ALA A 514 5.12 2.45 5.21
CA ALA A 514 5.78 2.89 3.98
C ALA A 514 4.79 3.27 2.88
N ILE A 515 3.72 2.48 2.71
CA ILE A 515 2.72 2.70 1.63
C ILE A 515 1.57 3.61 2.06
N SER A 516 1.35 3.85 3.35
CA SER A 516 0.32 4.77 3.85
C SER A 516 0.85 6.19 4.15
N PHE A 517 2.16 6.33 4.39
CA PHE A 517 2.79 7.57 4.88
C PHE A 517 2.03 8.13 6.10
N GLN A 518 1.32 9.25 5.94
CA GLN A 518 0.58 9.93 7.01
C GLN A 518 -0.91 9.57 7.06
N LYS A 519 -1.40 8.76 6.11
CA LYS A 519 -2.78 8.26 6.14
C LYS A 519 -2.98 7.36 7.37
N PRO A 520 -4.16 7.40 8.02
CA PRO A 520 -4.40 6.59 9.20
C PRO A 520 -4.57 5.11 8.84
N ILE A 521 -4.10 4.26 9.74
CA ILE A 521 -4.35 2.81 9.71
C ILE A 521 -5.05 2.43 11.00
N VAL A 522 -6.16 1.72 10.84
CA VAL A 522 -7.03 1.24 11.91
C VAL A 522 -6.99 -0.28 11.92
N PHE A 523 -6.83 -0.86 13.10
CA PHE A 523 -6.71 -2.31 13.28
C PHE A 523 -7.91 -2.89 13.99
N LEU A 524 -8.24 -4.12 13.63
CA LEU A 524 -9.20 -4.96 14.32
C LEU A 524 -8.52 -6.22 14.85
N LEU A 525 -8.49 -6.39 16.18
CA LEU A 525 -8.15 -7.68 16.77
C LEU A 525 -9.33 -8.65 16.61
N ASN A 526 -9.12 -9.75 15.90
CA ASN A 526 -10.11 -10.81 15.69
C ASN A 526 -9.81 -12.04 16.58
N GLU A 527 -8.83 -12.85 16.20
CA GLU A 527 -8.42 -14.05 16.91
C GLU A 527 -7.69 -13.69 18.21
N GLY A 528 -8.13 -14.31 19.30
CA GLY A 528 -7.49 -14.18 20.61
C GLY A 528 -8.04 -13.07 21.50
N LEU A 529 -9.12 -12.37 21.10
CA LEU A 529 -9.81 -11.43 21.99
C LEU A 529 -10.36 -12.09 23.28
N ASN A 530 -10.58 -13.41 23.26
CA ASN A 530 -10.99 -14.22 24.41
C ASN A 530 -9.81 -14.86 25.17
N ASP A 531 -8.56 -14.56 24.80
CA ASP A 531 -7.38 -15.03 25.52
C ASP A 531 -7.34 -14.45 26.95
N LYS A 532 -6.65 -15.15 27.85
CA LYS A 532 -6.43 -14.70 29.24
C LYS A 532 -5.75 -13.33 29.31
N ALA A 533 -4.94 -12.98 28.32
CA ALA A 533 -4.34 -11.67 28.21
C ALA A 533 -5.38 -10.53 28.21
N PHE A 534 -6.58 -10.75 27.66
CA PHE A 534 -7.66 -9.76 27.58
C PHE A 534 -8.76 -9.97 28.63
N THR A 535 -8.88 -11.17 29.18
CA THR A 535 -9.99 -11.55 30.07
C THR A 535 -9.63 -11.63 31.55
N ASP A 536 -8.35 -11.87 31.90
CA ASP A 536 -7.88 -11.91 33.28
C ASP A 536 -7.24 -10.58 33.69
N PHE A 537 -7.64 -10.03 34.85
CA PHE A 537 -7.00 -8.86 35.42
C PHE A 537 -5.49 -9.12 35.62
N PRO A 538 -4.58 -8.21 35.19
CA PRO A 538 -4.80 -6.81 34.86
C PRO A 538 -4.98 -6.50 33.36
N PHE A 539 -5.46 -7.47 32.58
CA PHE A 539 -5.78 -7.31 31.15
C PHE A 539 -4.58 -6.87 30.29
N LYS A 540 -3.41 -7.49 30.52
CA LYS A 540 -2.13 -7.10 29.91
C LYS A 540 -2.14 -7.11 28.38
N GLY A 541 -3.04 -7.87 27.75
CA GLY A 541 -3.22 -7.92 26.30
C GLY A 541 -3.54 -6.55 25.71
N TYR A 542 -4.38 -5.74 26.37
CA TYR A 542 -4.68 -4.39 25.92
C TYR A 542 -3.43 -3.52 25.90
N GLU A 543 -2.62 -3.53 26.96
CA GLU A 543 -1.40 -2.72 27.00
C GLU A 543 -0.43 -3.10 25.87
N ILE A 544 -0.16 -4.40 25.71
CA ILE A 544 0.78 -4.88 24.69
C ILE A 544 0.28 -4.54 23.29
N TYR A 545 -1.00 -4.80 23.01
CA TYR A 545 -1.61 -4.53 21.71
C TYR A 545 -1.61 -3.03 21.40
N PHE A 546 -2.09 -2.20 22.33
CA PHE A 546 -2.20 -0.76 22.13
C PHE A 546 -0.83 -0.11 22.01
N GLU A 547 0.14 -0.46 22.86
CA GLU A 547 1.48 0.12 22.78
C GLU A 547 2.24 -0.30 21.51
N LYS A 548 2.00 -1.51 21.01
CA LYS A 548 2.58 -1.98 19.75
C LYS A 548 2.08 -1.15 18.57
N LEU A 549 0.77 -0.88 18.51
CA LEU A 549 0.19 -0.03 17.45
C LEU A 549 0.49 1.46 17.64
N LEU A 550 0.50 1.93 18.89
CA LEU A 550 0.90 3.30 19.26
C LEU A 550 2.31 3.62 18.79
N ALA A 551 3.25 2.67 18.85
CA ALA A 551 4.61 2.86 18.37
C ALA A 551 4.67 3.34 16.91
N TYR A 552 3.70 2.94 16.10
CA TYR A 552 3.58 3.36 14.71
C TYR A 552 2.58 4.50 14.51
N GLY A 553 1.77 4.88 15.51
CA GLY A 553 0.64 5.78 15.32
C GLY A 553 -0.54 5.11 14.60
N PHE A 554 -0.75 3.81 14.83
CA PHE A 554 -1.91 3.06 14.34
C PHE A 554 -2.99 2.95 15.42
N PHE A 555 -4.26 2.89 15.03
CA PHE A 555 -5.39 2.86 15.95
C PHE A 555 -5.84 1.41 16.25
N PRO A 556 -5.74 0.93 17.50
CA PRO A 556 -6.27 -0.37 17.91
C PRO A 556 -7.80 -0.36 18.04
N SER A 557 -8.42 -1.46 17.65
CA SER A 557 -9.85 -1.77 17.87
C SER A 557 -10.06 -3.28 17.93
N PHE A 558 -11.30 -3.72 18.13
CA PHE A 558 -11.68 -5.11 18.27
C PHE A 558 -12.83 -5.45 17.34
N PHE A 559 -12.85 -6.70 16.90
CA PHE A 559 -13.88 -7.23 16.02
C PHE A 559 -14.69 -8.32 16.72
N SER A 560 -14.67 -9.52 16.16
CA SER A 560 -15.33 -10.73 16.65
C SER A 560 -14.36 -11.90 16.48
N THR A 561 -14.65 -13.06 17.08
CA THR A 561 -13.66 -14.16 17.12
C THR A 561 -13.40 -14.83 15.78
N ASP A 562 -14.33 -14.73 14.84
CA ASP A 562 -14.37 -15.41 13.55
C ASP A 562 -14.97 -14.51 12.44
N ALA A 563 -14.86 -13.18 12.61
CA ALA A 563 -15.48 -12.17 11.75
C ALA A 563 -17.03 -12.18 11.71
N SER A 564 -17.71 -12.92 12.60
CA SER A 564 -19.19 -12.96 12.66
C SER A 564 -19.74 -13.07 14.09
N SER A 565 -19.32 -14.10 14.82
CA SER A 565 -19.80 -14.54 16.12
C SER A 565 -19.09 -13.85 17.28
N ASP A 566 -19.79 -13.63 18.40
CA ASP A 566 -19.24 -13.03 19.63
C ASP A 566 -18.56 -11.65 19.39
N PRO A 567 -19.27 -10.67 18.80
CA PRO A 567 -18.72 -9.34 18.52
C PRO A 567 -18.39 -8.61 19.82
N TYR A 568 -17.13 -8.15 19.93
CA TYR A 568 -16.59 -7.48 21.11
C TYR A 568 -17.47 -6.33 21.59
N TRP A 569 -17.95 -5.51 20.65
CA TRP A 569 -18.71 -4.30 20.94
C TRP A 569 -20.16 -4.55 21.39
N MET A 570 -20.63 -5.81 21.39
CA MET A 570 -21.93 -6.19 21.95
C MET A 570 -21.81 -6.88 23.32
N ASP A 571 -20.59 -7.10 23.83
CA ASP A 571 -20.35 -7.65 25.16
C ASP A 571 -19.98 -6.54 26.15
N ASP A 572 -20.96 -6.12 26.96
CA ASP A 572 -20.80 -5.08 27.98
C ASP A 572 -19.60 -5.32 28.90
N LYS A 573 -19.31 -6.57 29.26
CA LYS A 573 -18.21 -6.89 30.18
C LYS A 573 -16.87 -6.69 29.49
N LYS A 574 -16.71 -7.17 28.25
CA LYS A 574 -15.48 -6.96 27.47
C LYS A 574 -15.25 -5.46 27.22
N VAL A 575 -16.30 -4.75 26.82
CA VAL A 575 -16.26 -3.30 26.57
C VAL A 575 -15.81 -2.53 27.83
N GLU A 576 -16.40 -2.80 29.00
CA GLU A 576 -16.02 -2.13 30.24
C GLU A 576 -14.61 -2.50 30.73
N ASN A 577 -14.17 -3.75 30.54
CA ASN A 577 -12.80 -4.16 30.84
C ASN A 577 -11.77 -3.39 29.99
N GLY A 578 -12.08 -3.16 28.70
CA GLY A 578 -11.21 -2.45 27.78
C GLY A 578 -11.24 -0.92 27.90
N ARG A 579 -12.36 -0.33 28.35
CA ARG A 579 -12.61 1.12 28.41
C ARG A 579 -11.45 1.94 29.01
N PRO A 580 -10.81 1.54 30.13
CA PRO A 580 -9.68 2.30 30.68
C PRO A 580 -8.49 2.44 29.73
N PHE A 581 -8.22 1.43 28.89
CA PHE A 581 -7.12 1.44 27.94
C PHE A 581 -7.41 2.34 26.74
N PHE A 582 -8.65 2.36 26.26
CA PHE A 582 -9.07 3.30 25.22
C PHE A 582 -8.89 4.75 25.66
N LYS A 583 -9.39 5.09 26.85
CA LYS A 583 -9.25 6.44 27.44
C LYS A 583 -7.79 6.84 27.66
N LYS A 584 -6.93 5.87 27.97
CA LYS A 584 -5.49 6.11 28.18
C LYS A 584 -4.73 6.37 26.89
N TYR A 585 -4.90 5.49 25.89
CA TYR A 585 -4.00 5.47 24.72
C TYR A 585 -4.56 6.18 23.49
N ILE A 586 -5.88 6.11 23.20
CA ILE A 586 -6.43 6.68 21.96
C ILE A 586 -6.19 8.19 21.85
N PRO A 587 -6.35 9.01 22.91
CA PRO A 587 -6.04 10.43 22.83
C PRO A 587 -4.58 10.71 22.45
N ILE A 588 -3.63 9.88 22.90
CA ILE A 588 -2.20 10.00 22.56
C ILE A 588 -1.97 9.62 21.09
N ILE A 589 -2.59 8.53 20.62
CA ILE A 589 -2.51 8.11 19.21
C ILE A 589 -3.06 9.22 18.29
N LYS A 590 -4.20 9.84 18.65
CA LYS A 590 -4.75 10.98 17.90
C LYS A 590 -3.77 12.15 17.82
N GLN A 591 -3.06 12.47 18.90
CA GLN A 591 -2.06 13.55 18.91
C GLN A 591 -0.90 13.26 17.95
N ILE A 592 -0.27 12.08 18.04
CA ILE A 592 0.90 11.76 17.20
C ILE A 592 0.51 11.54 15.73
N SER A 593 -0.62 10.88 15.46
CA SER A 593 -1.10 10.66 14.09
C SER A 593 -1.54 11.97 13.43
N GLY A 594 -2.16 12.86 14.20
CA GLY A 594 -2.48 14.23 13.77
C GLY A 594 -1.25 15.10 13.51
N ALA A 595 -0.16 14.91 14.26
CA ALA A 595 1.11 15.59 14.00
C ALA A 595 1.76 15.13 12.68
N GLY A 596 1.48 13.89 12.25
CA GLY A 596 1.91 13.34 10.97
C GLY A 596 3.24 12.61 11.08
N TRP A 597 3.24 11.30 10.77
CA TRP A 597 4.47 10.51 10.74
C TRP A 597 5.44 11.00 9.68
N GLU A 598 6.72 10.87 9.96
CA GLU A 598 7.80 11.22 9.04
C GLU A 598 8.83 10.10 8.95
N PRO A 599 9.27 9.71 7.74
CA PRO A 599 10.14 8.56 7.57
C PRO A 599 11.53 8.77 8.20
N VAL A 600 12.08 9.97 8.05
CA VAL A 600 13.38 10.33 8.63
C VAL A 600 13.17 10.84 10.05
N THR A 601 13.75 10.13 11.02
CA THR A 601 13.50 10.40 12.44
C THR A 601 14.35 11.54 12.99
N HIS A 602 15.57 11.76 12.48
CA HIS A 602 16.55 12.70 13.04
C HIS A 602 16.88 12.44 14.52
N ALA A 603 16.67 11.19 14.97
CA ALA A 603 16.94 10.73 16.33
C ALA A 603 17.54 9.31 16.30
N VAL A 604 18.59 9.09 17.10
CA VAL A 604 19.29 7.80 17.17
C VAL A 604 19.43 7.32 18.60
N SER A 605 19.21 6.02 18.81
CA SER A 605 19.46 5.35 20.09
C SER A 605 20.89 4.80 20.15
N ASN A 606 21.44 4.68 21.35
CA ASN A 606 22.68 3.95 21.60
C ASN A 606 22.49 2.42 21.63
N LEU A 607 21.25 1.93 21.60
CA LEU A 607 20.88 0.52 21.67
C LEU A 607 20.07 0.11 20.43
N GLU A 608 20.47 -0.99 19.78
CA GLU A 608 19.81 -1.54 18.58
C GLU A 608 18.40 -2.08 18.85
N SER A 609 18.12 -2.52 20.09
CA SER A 609 16.80 -3.00 20.51
C SER A 609 15.74 -1.91 20.56
N ILE A 610 16.16 -0.63 20.55
CA ILE A 610 15.27 0.53 20.67
C ILE A 610 14.92 1.06 19.29
N ARG A 611 13.63 0.98 18.97
CA ARG A 611 13.04 1.56 17.77
C ARG A 611 12.49 2.95 18.08
N ILE A 612 12.68 3.88 17.15
CA ILE A 612 12.22 5.27 17.24
C ILE A 612 11.41 5.60 15.98
N GLU A 613 10.24 6.22 16.15
CA GLU A 613 9.53 6.91 15.05
C GLU A 613 9.34 8.39 15.39
N ARG A 614 9.30 9.25 14.36
CA ARG A 614 9.06 10.69 14.51
C ARG A 614 7.67 11.06 13.97
N PHE A 615 7.02 11.98 14.67
CA PHE A 615 5.79 12.61 14.23
C PHE A 615 5.89 14.13 14.36
N GLY A 616 5.42 14.84 13.35
CA GLY A 616 5.37 16.31 13.31
C GLY A 616 6.70 17.00 13.10
N THR A 617 6.69 18.31 13.34
CA THR A 617 7.80 19.25 13.11
C THR A 617 8.14 19.97 14.41
N ALA A 618 9.15 20.85 14.43
CA ALA A 618 9.64 21.52 15.63
C ALA A 618 8.54 22.07 16.57
N ASN A 619 7.47 22.64 16.02
CA ASN A 619 6.37 23.24 16.81
C ASN A 619 5.38 22.23 17.41
N ASN A 620 5.44 20.96 16.99
CA ASN A 620 4.53 19.91 17.40
C ASN A 620 5.22 18.55 17.18
N LEU A 621 6.30 18.31 17.93
CA LEU A 621 7.23 17.20 17.70
C LEU A 621 7.02 16.09 18.72
N TYR A 622 6.87 14.86 18.23
CA TYR A 622 6.76 13.66 19.05
C TYR A 622 7.70 12.57 18.56
N PHE A 623 8.14 11.75 19.51
CA PHE A 623 8.82 10.49 19.25
C PHE A 623 8.10 9.35 19.93
N THR A 624 7.86 8.27 19.21
CA THR A 624 7.57 6.98 19.86
C THR A 624 8.88 6.25 20.05
N ILE A 625 9.04 5.61 21.20
CA ILE A 625 10.23 4.85 21.55
C ILE A 625 9.76 3.48 22.01
N ARG A 626 10.17 2.44 21.30
CA ARG A 626 9.76 1.08 21.59
C ARG A 626 10.98 0.22 21.85
N ASN A 627 10.97 -0.47 22.99
CA ASN A 627 11.93 -1.53 23.27
C ASN A 627 11.42 -2.83 22.66
N ASN A 628 12.06 -3.29 21.58
CA ASN A 628 11.76 -4.57 20.94
C ASN A 628 12.51 -5.75 21.59
N GLY A 629 13.33 -5.48 22.60
CA GLY A 629 14.03 -6.49 23.40
C GLY A 629 13.15 -7.12 24.47
N ASN A 630 13.67 -8.18 25.08
CA ASN A 630 13.03 -8.96 26.14
C ASN A 630 13.52 -8.63 27.55
N ILE A 631 14.33 -7.59 27.70
CA ILE A 631 14.81 -7.07 28.99
C ILE A 631 14.55 -5.57 29.08
N ASP A 632 14.44 -5.07 30.30
CA ASP A 632 14.31 -3.64 30.57
C ASP A 632 15.62 -2.92 30.24
N GLU A 633 15.53 -1.78 29.57
CA GLU A 633 16.68 -1.06 29.04
C GLU A 633 16.77 0.37 29.59
N LYS A 634 18.01 0.86 29.69
CA LYS A 634 18.30 2.28 29.92
C LYS A 634 19.01 2.82 28.70
N CYS A 635 18.33 3.66 27.94
CA CYS A 635 18.83 4.16 26.66
C CYS A 635 19.04 5.68 26.70
N SER A 636 19.93 6.13 25.83
CA SER A 636 20.14 7.54 25.51
C SER A 636 19.76 7.77 24.06
N ILE A 637 18.89 8.74 23.81
CA ILE A 637 18.48 9.13 22.46
C ILE A 637 19.06 10.49 22.13
N ILE A 638 19.82 10.55 21.03
CA ILE A 638 20.48 11.76 20.55
C ILE A 638 19.62 12.36 19.44
N LEU A 639 19.19 13.60 19.64
CA LEU A 639 18.43 14.37 18.65
C LEU A 639 19.36 15.22 17.79
N ASN A 640 19.14 15.23 16.48
CA ASN A 640 19.79 16.19 15.59
C ASN A 640 18.99 17.50 15.59
N GLN A 641 19.30 18.40 16.53
CA GLN A 641 18.57 19.66 16.72
C GLN A 641 18.52 20.53 15.45
N SER A 642 19.61 20.60 14.68
CA SER A 642 19.63 21.42 13.46
C SER A 642 18.68 20.90 12.39
N GLU A 643 18.63 19.58 12.17
CA GLU A 643 17.72 18.99 11.17
C GLU A 643 16.27 18.95 11.66
N LEU A 644 16.07 18.95 12.98
CA LEU A 644 14.75 19.09 13.60
C LEU A 644 14.30 20.55 13.75
N GLU A 645 15.12 21.52 13.34
CA GLU A 645 14.87 22.96 13.47
C GLU A 645 14.59 23.41 14.92
N ILE A 646 15.21 22.74 15.89
CA ILE A 646 15.14 23.09 17.32
C ILE A 646 16.22 24.14 17.59
N VAL A 647 15.81 25.39 17.80
CA VAL A 647 16.71 26.57 17.89
C VAL A 647 17.16 26.90 19.31
N ASP A 648 16.43 26.45 20.33
CA ASP A 648 16.69 26.67 21.75
C ASP A 648 16.84 25.33 22.50
N GLY A 649 17.21 25.36 23.79
CA GLY A 649 17.07 24.18 24.63
C GLY A 649 15.60 23.73 24.66
N PHE A 650 15.36 22.42 24.73
CA PHE A 650 14.01 21.84 24.72
C PHE A 650 13.74 21.07 26.02
N SER A 651 12.47 20.90 26.33
CA SER A 651 11.97 20.00 27.36
C SER A 651 11.32 18.76 26.73
N ALA A 652 11.19 17.70 27.52
CA ALA A 652 10.63 16.44 27.04
C ALA A 652 9.69 15.81 28.08
N LEU A 653 8.51 15.41 27.62
CA LEU A 653 7.45 14.81 28.46
C LEU A 653 7.03 13.45 27.89
N GLU A 654 7.08 12.41 28.72
CA GLU A 654 6.52 11.09 28.43
C GLU A 654 4.99 11.11 28.67
N LEU A 655 4.20 10.92 27.62
CA LEU A 655 2.76 11.17 27.64
C LEU A 655 1.93 10.07 28.29
N ILE A 656 2.39 8.82 28.34
CA ILE A 656 1.60 7.68 28.83
C ILE A 656 1.44 7.74 30.35
N ASN A 657 2.50 8.12 31.06
CA ASN A 657 2.53 8.23 32.52
C ASN A 657 2.72 9.68 33.00
N ASN A 658 2.77 10.64 32.08
CA ASN A 658 2.97 12.07 32.35
C ASN A 658 4.24 12.33 33.17
N GLN A 659 5.38 11.82 32.68
CA GLN A 659 6.66 11.87 33.36
C GLN A 659 7.65 12.76 32.60
N GLU A 660 8.29 13.70 33.30
CA GLU A 660 9.38 14.49 32.73
C GLU A 660 10.59 13.60 32.38
N ILE A 661 11.11 13.79 31.17
CA ILE A 661 12.33 13.10 30.72
C ILE A 661 13.54 13.97 31.01
N THR A 662 14.60 13.35 31.53
CA THR A 662 15.85 14.05 31.75
C THR A 662 16.50 14.38 30.41
N VAL A 663 16.70 15.67 30.15
CA VAL A 663 17.39 16.19 28.96
C VAL A 663 18.73 16.79 29.36
N LYS A 664 19.81 16.42 28.67
CA LYS A 664 21.11 17.11 28.76
C LYS A 664 21.60 17.43 27.36
N ASN A 665 21.73 18.71 27.04
CA ASN A 665 22.01 19.18 25.68
C ASN A 665 20.94 18.64 24.70
N ASN A 666 21.34 17.80 23.74
CA ASN A 666 20.48 17.16 22.75
C ASN A 666 20.20 15.67 23.04
N VAL A 667 20.42 15.23 24.28
CA VAL A 667 20.30 13.81 24.68
C VAL A 667 19.16 13.62 25.68
N LEU A 668 18.24 12.72 25.35
CA LEU A 668 17.18 12.20 26.22
C LEU A 668 17.68 10.95 26.96
N PHE A 669 17.44 10.84 28.27
CA PHE A 669 17.75 9.64 29.06
C PHE A 669 16.47 8.93 29.48
N ILE A 670 16.30 7.67 29.04
CA ILE A 670 15.01 6.97 29.10
C ILE A 670 15.20 5.55 29.64
N ASP A 671 14.44 5.25 30.69
CA ASP A 671 14.25 3.89 31.21
C ASP A 671 12.99 3.31 30.54
N ILE A 672 13.15 2.22 29.77
CA ILE A 672 12.06 1.62 28.99
C ILE A 672 11.97 0.11 29.21
N PRO A 673 10.85 -0.41 29.76
CA PRO A 673 10.69 -1.83 29.99
C PRO A 673 10.66 -2.67 28.71
N ALA A 674 10.97 -3.96 28.84
CA ALA A 674 10.92 -4.92 27.75
C ALA A 674 9.56 -4.91 27.03
N ASN A 675 9.57 -4.92 25.69
CA ASN A 675 8.36 -4.98 24.84
C ASN A 675 7.37 -3.81 25.00
N ARG A 676 7.73 -2.74 25.72
CA ARG A 676 6.87 -1.57 25.95
C ARG A 676 7.21 -0.41 25.01
N THR A 677 6.26 0.51 24.90
CA THR A 677 6.39 1.75 24.12
C THR A 677 6.18 2.96 25.03
N GLN A 678 6.97 4.01 24.82
CA GLN A 678 6.77 5.34 25.40
C GLN A 678 6.57 6.38 24.30
N VAL A 679 5.88 7.48 24.62
CA VAL A 679 5.66 8.59 23.68
C VAL A 679 6.20 9.86 24.29
N ILE A 680 7.18 10.46 23.64
CA ILE A 680 7.86 11.66 24.11
C ILE A 680 7.40 12.85 23.27
N LYS A 681 6.80 13.84 23.93
CA LYS A 681 6.55 15.16 23.36
C LYS A 681 7.76 16.05 23.61
N ILE A 682 8.19 16.78 22.58
CA ILE A 682 9.25 17.79 22.68
C ILE A 682 8.59 19.18 22.65
N ASP A 683 8.94 20.02 23.62
CA ASP A 683 8.43 21.39 23.78
C ASP A 683 9.58 22.40 23.88
#